data_AF-A0A1V5XNA0-F1
#
_entry.id   AF-A0A1V5XNA0-F1
#
_cell.length_a   1.000
_cell.length_b   1.000
_cell.length_c   1.000
_cell.angle_alpha   90.00
_cell.angle_beta   90.00
_cell.angle_gamma   90.00
#
_symmetry.space_group_name_H-M   'P 1'
#
loop_
_entity.id
_entity.type
_entity.pdbx_description
1 polymer ?
#
loop_
_entity_poly.entity_id
_entity_poly.type
_entity_poly.pdbx_seq_one_letter_code
_entity_poly.pdbx_strand_id
1 'polypeptide(L)'
;MAALRSMALGWWMLAVTGCCLPLSSSESTDSPAHSSSSSPPAPEASGMIVSEDLLASVARCDVYHRGAVIDMGSSLSHGRFDYSFDQPASVQDVQRDGATWGRIKGGVVSLRFEQLEDEPVFVETRIRGLDARAATVRIDGKAVGTLRFAREETQVVSTATSSEPLSAGQHLVSFQFHRSRKDKPVVEMDWIRIGLPDQDPTTYAAPTLRDLATDTMVGERPYRALALRAPGRVRCAIAATDTMRLQAMLGYAGAGEGEARIEIVEPGKPSVLLHAAKVGGEGHRTEGLDIPLEGLAGRIVALDLVAASTAPGGKVLFGEPMLRIRDPRIADRPDTKVVVLVVFTGANRTHLPGYATVETMPALSSVVEESVVFHQHRAPSTVAAGSMASLLTGYSPAVHKVTDSATRMPDRVSMLSAMGRDRRVATAMFTANPSTFEAFGFNQGWSHYRDFSPVSGASRATPLREAMAWLDNLLKKDKDRQIFLVVHARGGHPPWVGSDDDFKDLPPKEYVGPLTGRRGGQVLAKERNRRYGRAPMTAEDRVRVDAFVRLALRAEDAQLGQLVELLRQHRVWSSTLFMVTSDIAMGGDGRVPFGDGEPMGEDVLEIPLIVRFPGHRFGGSAVHVPTTAMDVARTTLQSLGLEPPEAMEGRDLFEIAAHPGRFAQAPQFSMTGAVYSTRWGNWLLTGVPPRAPKFCEVQPGLECTEDMAARESFFASWMWRLTFDHRQASERVFTPSAIREPATLDPDTVAALTVWGSLEPEPTKR
;
A
#
# COMPACT_ATOMS: atom_id res chain seq x y z
N MET A 1 -69.65 -11.53 -31.59
CA MET A 1 -70.93 -11.36 -32.31
C MET A 1 -70.80 -10.17 -33.24
N ALA A 2 -71.07 -10.41 -34.52
CA ALA A 2 -71.46 -9.48 -35.60
C ALA A 2 -70.75 -8.11 -35.73
N ALA A 3 -69.96 -8.01 -36.80
CA ALA A 3 -69.80 -6.77 -37.56
C ALA A 3 -71.07 -6.51 -38.40
N LEU A 4 -71.38 -5.25 -38.75
CA LEU A 4 -71.84 -4.82 -40.08
C LEU A 4 -72.02 -3.27 -40.12
N ARG A 5 -71.24 -2.59 -41.00
CA ARG A 5 -71.63 -1.76 -42.18
C ARG A 5 -72.50 -0.52 -41.87
N SER A 6 -72.28 0.67 -42.45
CA SER A 6 -72.13 0.97 -43.89
C SER A 6 -71.76 2.44 -44.13
N MET A 7 -70.97 2.71 -45.19
CA MET A 7 -71.14 3.74 -46.25
C MET A 7 -71.21 5.25 -45.86
N ALA A 8 -70.70 6.23 -46.62
CA ALA A 8 -70.07 6.28 -47.95
C ALA A 8 -69.65 7.74 -48.28
N LEU A 9 -68.56 7.86 -49.08
CA LEU A 9 -68.18 8.91 -50.07
C LEU A 9 -68.10 10.39 -49.60
N GLY A 10 -66.98 11.13 -49.77
CA GLY A 10 -66.23 11.42 -51.02
C GLY A 10 -66.60 12.86 -51.46
N TRP A 11 -65.75 13.76 -51.99
CA TRP A 11 -64.63 13.57 -52.90
C TRP A 11 -64.11 14.96 -53.40
N TRP A 12 -62.79 15.15 -53.59
CA TRP A 12 -62.05 15.84 -54.72
C TRP A 12 -60.95 16.83 -54.26
N MET A 13 -59.74 16.98 -54.86
CA MET A 13 -59.01 16.37 -56.00
C MET A 13 -57.51 16.83 -55.97
N LEU A 14 -56.57 15.93 -56.36
CA LEU A 14 -55.41 16.05 -57.30
C LEU A 14 -54.58 17.38 -57.38
N ALA A 15 -53.25 17.46 -57.56
CA ALA A 15 -52.23 16.68 -58.27
C ALA A 15 -50.80 17.21 -57.88
N VAL A 16 -49.72 16.42 -57.70
CA VAL A 16 -48.66 15.99 -58.66
C VAL A 16 -47.30 16.75 -58.59
N THR A 17 -46.27 15.99 -58.14
CA THR A 17 -44.81 15.92 -58.48
C THR A 17 -43.86 17.13 -58.49
N GLY A 18 -42.64 16.93 -57.94
CA GLY A 18 -41.37 17.26 -58.63
C GLY A 18 -40.23 17.96 -57.84
N CYS A 19 -39.17 17.18 -57.54
CA CYS A 19 -37.72 17.49 -57.52
C CYS A 19 -37.06 18.75 -56.88
N CYS A 20 -35.92 18.46 -56.22
CA CYS A 20 -34.68 19.26 -56.04
C CYS A 20 -34.56 20.33 -54.93
N LEU A 21 -33.55 20.14 -54.07
CA LEU A 21 -32.85 21.08 -53.17
C LEU A 21 -32.17 22.24 -53.98
N PRO A 22 -31.56 23.33 -53.39
CA PRO A 22 -31.16 23.58 -51.98
C PRO A 22 -31.31 25.05 -51.46
N LEU A 23 -30.77 25.29 -50.26
CA LEU A 23 -30.28 26.56 -49.66
C LEU A 23 -31.26 27.50 -48.92
N SER A 24 -31.05 27.55 -47.58
CA SER A 24 -30.86 28.76 -46.75
C SER A 24 -31.96 29.84 -46.71
N SER A 25 -32.62 29.99 -45.55
CA SER A 25 -32.46 31.12 -44.59
C SER A 25 -33.74 31.38 -43.77
N SER A 26 -33.54 31.71 -42.47
CA SER A 26 -34.41 32.43 -41.52
C SER A 26 -35.83 31.87 -41.27
N GLU A 27 -36.40 31.78 -40.07
CA GLU A 27 -36.16 32.40 -38.77
C GLU A 27 -37.09 31.68 -37.77
N SER A 28 -36.65 31.42 -36.53
CA SER A 28 -37.58 31.25 -35.41
C SER A 28 -36.92 31.67 -34.10
N THR A 29 -37.16 32.94 -33.75
CA THR A 29 -37.51 33.47 -32.42
C THR A 29 -36.78 32.94 -31.18
N ASP A 30 -35.92 33.83 -30.66
CA ASP A 30 -35.23 33.81 -29.38
C ASP A 30 -36.14 33.85 -28.13
N SER A 31 -35.68 33.15 -27.09
CA SER A 31 -35.77 33.56 -25.68
C SER A 31 -34.48 33.11 -24.97
N PRO A 32 -33.92 33.91 -24.06
CA PRO A 32 -32.48 33.99 -23.85
C PRO A 32 -31.96 32.80 -23.06
N ALA A 33 -31.08 32.03 -23.69
CA ALA A 33 -30.23 31.08 -22.99
C ALA A 33 -29.30 31.85 -22.04
N HIS A 34 -29.31 31.50 -20.76
CA HIS A 34 -28.23 31.86 -19.85
C HIS A 34 -26.93 31.31 -20.43
N SER A 35 -26.11 32.22 -20.98
CA SER A 35 -24.73 31.94 -21.32
C SER A 35 -24.00 31.60 -20.04
N SER A 36 -23.77 30.32 -19.77
CA SER A 36 -22.66 29.89 -18.94
C SER A 36 -21.39 30.31 -19.66
N SER A 37 -20.88 31.50 -19.35
CA SER A 37 -19.51 31.87 -19.69
C SER A 37 -18.61 30.94 -18.88
N SER A 38 -18.32 29.75 -19.42
CA SER A 38 -17.16 28.99 -19.01
C SER A 38 -15.96 29.85 -19.36
N SER A 39 -15.43 30.56 -18.36
CA SER A 39 -14.08 31.11 -18.46
C SER A 39 -13.18 29.95 -18.92
N PRO A 40 -12.31 30.16 -19.93
CA PRO A 40 -11.34 29.14 -20.28
C PRO A 40 -10.51 28.81 -19.02
N PRO A 41 -10.11 27.54 -18.81
CA PRO A 41 -9.21 27.23 -17.71
C PRO A 41 -8.00 28.16 -17.80
N ALA A 42 -7.63 28.76 -16.68
CA ALA A 42 -6.36 29.46 -16.56
C ALA A 42 -5.26 28.53 -17.10
N PRO A 43 -4.26 29.04 -17.83
CA PRO A 43 -3.32 28.20 -18.54
C PRO A 43 -2.69 27.19 -17.57
N GLU A 44 -2.87 25.90 -17.86
CA GLU A 44 -2.08 24.79 -17.33
C GLU A 44 -0.63 25.00 -17.76
N ALA A 45 0.07 25.86 -17.03
CA ALA A 45 1.45 26.25 -17.28
C ALA A 45 2.29 26.19 -16.00
N SER A 46 1.94 25.30 -15.07
CA SER A 46 2.91 24.76 -14.12
C SER A 46 3.01 23.28 -14.45
N GLY A 47 4.16 22.82 -14.93
CA GLY A 47 4.43 21.38 -15.07
C GLY A 47 4.47 20.76 -13.67
N MET A 48 3.31 20.68 -13.01
CA MET A 48 3.10 20.23 -11.64
C MET A 48 1.83 19.36 -11.63
N ILE A 49 1.95 18.13 -11.17
CA ILE A 49 0.81 17.21 -10.99
C ILE A 49 0.41 17.15 -9.52
N VAL A 50 -0.85 16.78 -9.28
CA VAL A 50 -1.37 16.54 -7.94
C VAL A 50 -0.81 15.23 -7.42
N SER A 51 -0.03 15.29 -6.35
CA SER A 51 0.42 14.11 -5.60
C SER A 51 -0.62 13.67 -4.58
N GLU A 52 -1.26 14.62 -3.90
CA GLU A 52 -2.32 14.35 -2.94
C GLU A 52 -3.30 15.53 -2.85
N ASP A 53 -4.60 15.22 -2.80
CA ASP A 53 -5.66 16.16 -2.47
C ASP A 53 -6.02 15.99 -0.98
N LEU A 54 -5.61 16.93 -0.13
CA LEU A 54 -5.81 16.84 1.31
C LEU A 54 -7.29 16.87 1.70
N LEU A 55 -8.16 17.41 0.84
CA LEU A 55 -9.59 17.40 1.05
C LEU A 55 -10.19 16.02 0.78
N ALA A 56 -9.73 15.31 -0.24
CA ALA A 56 -10.10 13.91 -0.47
C ALA A 56 -9.51 12.97 0.61
N SER A 57 -8.35 13.33 1.16
CA SER A 57 -7.64 12.55 2.17
C SER A 57 -8.04 12.87 3.62
N VAL A 58 -8.87 13.88 3.87
CA VAL A 58 -9.19 14.37 5.22
C VAL A 58 -9.76 13.28 6.14
N ALA A 59 -10.43 12.28 5.56
CA ALA A 59 -10.91 11.08 6.23
C ALA A 59 -9.82 10.28 6.98
N ARG A 60 -8.54 10.44 6.61
CA ARG A 60 -7.38 9.78 7.23
C ARG A 60 -6.68 10.67 8.27
N CYS A 61 -7.12 11.91 8.42
CA CYS A 61 -6.49 12.92 9.27
C CYS A 61 -7.12 12.96 10.68
N ASP A 62 -6.45 13.64 11.62
CA ASP A 62 -7.03 13.96 12.92
C ASP A 62 -7.64 15.37 12.87
N VAL A 63 -8.87 15.48 13.37
CA VAL A 63 -9.65 16.71 13.35
C VAL A 63 -9.77 17.23 14.77
N TYR A 64 -9.54 18.53 14.94
CA TYR A 64 -9.63 19.20 16.21
C TYR A 64 -10.49 20.45 16.12
N HIS A 65 -11.34 20.66 17.12
CA HIS A 65 -11.99 21.93 17.39
C HIS A 65 -12.19 22.07 18.90
N ARG A 66 -11.32 22.87 19.53
CA ARG A 66 -11.15 22.91 21.00
C ARG A 66 -10.94 21.53 21.63
N GLY A 67 -10.19 20.66 20.96
CA GLY A 67 -10.03 19.26 21.35
C GLY A 67 -10.22 18.29 20.18
N ALA A 68 -9.95 17.01 20.41
CA ALA A 68 -10.12 15.96 19.42
C ALA A 68 -11.60 15.75 19.09
N VAL A 69 -11.91 15.58 17.80
CA VAL A 69 -13.24 15.28 17.29
C VAL A 69 -13.21 13.96 16.52
N ILE A 70 -14.11 13.05 16.86
CA ILE A 70 -14.34 11.80 16.14
C ILE A 70 -15.76 11.82 15.59
N ASP A 71 -15.88 11.78 14.27
CA ASP A 71 -17.15 11.59 13.57
C ASP A 71 -17.44 10.08 13.48
N MET A 72 -18.51 9.64 14.16
CA MET A 72 -18.87 8.23 14.30
C MET A 72 -19.57 7.68 13.06
N GLY A 73 -20.06 8.55 12.18
CA GLY A 73 -20.75 8.18 10.95
C GLY A 73 -19.87 8.21 9.71
N SER A 74 -18.58 8.47 9.85
CA SER A 74 -17.65 8.48 8.72
C SER A 74 -16.40 7.65 9.00
N SER A 75 -15.58 7.53 7.96
CA SER A 75 -14.28 6.83 8.04
C SER A 75 -13.31 7.46 9.03
N LEU A 76 -13.58 8.66 9.57
CA LEU A 76 -12.79 9.26 10.64
C LEU A 76 -12.74 8.41 11.93
N SER A 77 -13.73 7.53 12.14
CA SER A 77 -13.75 6.58 13.26
C SER A 77 -13.03 5.26 12.98
N HIS A 78 -12.69 4.97 11.73
CA HIS A 78 -12.07 3.71 11.32
C HIS A 78 -10.66 3.55 11.91
N GLY A 79 -10.31 2.31 12.27
CA GLY A 79 -9.02 1.97 12.89
C GLY A 79 -8.81 2.56 14.31
N ARG A 80 -9.80 3.23 14.91
CA ARG A 80 -9.67 3.81 16.27
C ARG A 80 -10.17 2.90 17.39
N PHE A 81 -11.02 1.92 17.08
CA PHE A 81 -11.68 1.08 18.09
C PHE A 81 -10.71 0.14 18.81
N ASP A 82 -9.99 -0.67 18.04
CA ASP A 82 -8.93 -1.57 18.49
C ASP A 82 -7.88 -1.68 17.38
N TYR A 83 -6.92 -2.59 17.57
CA TYR A 83 -5.91 -2.89 16.56
C TYR A 83 -6.30 -4.11 15.70
N SER A 84 -7.61 -4.34 15.50
CA SER A 84 -8.16 -5.32 14.57
C SER A 84 -8.31 -4.75 13.16
N PHE A 85 -8.20 -5.59 12.15
CA PHE A 85 -8.59 -5.21 10.77
C PHE A 85 -10.10 -5.24 10.54
N ASP A 86 -10.84 -5.92 11.42
CA ASP A 86 -12.31 -5.91 11.37
C ASP A 86 -12.87 -4.64 12.01
N GLN A 87 -13.85 -4.03 11.36
CA GLN A 87 -14.70 -3.06 12.06
C GLN A 87 -15.48 -3.79 13.16
N PRO A 88 -15.62 -3.21 14.36
CA PRO A 88 -16.34 -3.86 15.44
C PRO A 88 -17.81 -4.08 15.04
N ALA A 89 -18.26 -5.34 15.09
CA ALA A 89 -19.64 -5.70 14.78
C ALA A 89 -20.69 -4.99 15.67
N SER A 90 -20.25 -4.42 16.79
CA SER A 90 -21.04 -3.58 17.68
C SER A 90 -21.35 -2.20 17.12
N VAL A 91 -20.71 -1.75 16.03
CA VAL A 91 -20.94 -0.44 15.42
C VAL A 91 -21.51 -0.63 14.03
N GLN A 92 -22.62 0.03 13.73
CA GLN A 92 -23.30 -0.06 12.45
C GLN A 92 -23.73 1.32 11.97
N ASP A 93 -23.50 1.62 10.69
CA ASP A 93 -23.94 2.88 10.11
C ASP A 93 -25.48 2.93 10.02
N VAL A 94 -26.05 4.06 10.43
CA VAL A 94 -27.47 4.37 10.28
C VAL A 94 -27.67 5.79 9.78
N GLN A 95 -28.65 6.01 8.91
CA GLN A 95 -29.03 7.35 8.45
C GLN A 95 -29.99 8.03 9.44
N ARG A 96 -29.67 9.26 9.83
CA ARG A 96 -30.49 10.14 10.68
C ARG A 96 -30.33 11.58 10.23
N ASP A 97 -31.46 12.25 9.97
CA ASP A 97 -31.50 13.68 9.64
C ASP A 97 -30.52 14.10 8.51
N GLY A 98 -30.32 13.22 7.53
CA GLY A 98 -29.39 13.45 6.41
C GLY A 98 -27.90 13.33 6.77
N ALA A 99 -27.57 12.73 7.92
CA ALA A 99 -26.24 12.37 8.34
C ALA A 99 -26.15 10.86 8.63
N THR A 100 -24.95 10.30 8.50
CA THR A 100 -24.65 8.94 8.96
C THR A 100 -24.27 9.00 10.43
N TRP A 101 -24.76 8.05 11.22
CA TRP A 101 -24.50 7.93 12.65
C TRP A 101 -23.99 6.52 12.96
N GLY A 102 -23.18 6.38 14.00
CA GLY A 102 -22.77 5.08 14.54
C GLY A 102 -23.81 4.53 15.50
N ARG A 103 -24.52 3.47 15.10
CA ARG A 103 -25.42 2.69 15.98
C ARG A 103 -24.62 1.68 16.76
N ILE A 104 -24.62 1.82 18.09
CA ILE A 104 -23.84 0.99 19.00
C ILE A 104 -24.69 -0.13 19.58
N LYS A 105 -24.16 -1.35 19.58
CA LYS A 105 -24.69 -2.54 20.28
C LYS A 105 -23.76 -2.94 21.41
N GLY A 106 -24.33 -3.49 22.48
CA GLY A 106 -23.55 -3.95 23.64
C GLY A 106 -23.29 -2.85 24.68
N GLY A 107 -22.57 -3.22 25.75
CA GLY A 107 -22.45 -2.38 26.95
C GLY A 107 -21.31 -1.38 26.95
N VAL A 108 -20.36 -1.49 26.02
CA VAL A 108 -19.18 -0.61 25.94
C VAL A 108 -18.82 -0.34 24.48
N VAL A 109 -18.47 0.90 24.18
CA VAL A 109 -17.69 1.27 22.98
C VAL A 109 -16.47 2.06 23.40
N SER A 110 -15.33 1.80 22.76
CA SER A 110 -14.06 2.46 23.06
C SER A 110 -13.40 2.92 21.77
N LEU A 111 -12.79 4.11 21.80
CA LEU A 111 -12.08 4.69 20.66
C LEU A 111 -10.79 5.37 21.12
N ARG A 112 -9.76 5.31 20.29
CA ARG A 112 -8.49 6.03 20.47
C ARG A 112 -8.56 7.43 19.87
N PHE A 113 -7.98 8.38 20.58
CA PHE A 113 -7.79 9.75 20.11
C PHE A 113 -6.41 10.26 20.56
N GLU A 114 -5.93 11.28 19.86
CA GLU A 114 -4.68 11.95 20.19
C GLU A 114 -4.98 13.27 20.92
N GLN A 115 -4.45 13.45 22.12
CA GLN A 115 -4.45 14.71 22.86
C GLN A 115 -3.17 15.48 22.49
N LEU A 116 -3.30 16.75 22.09
CA LEU A 116 -2.16 17.52 21.60
C LEU A 116 -1.31 18.14 22.72
N GLU A 117 -1.95 18.52 23.83
CA GLU A 117 -1.34 19.30 24.92
C GLU A 117 -1.90 18.83 26.27
N ASP A 118 -1.13 19.04 27.34
CA ASP A 118 -1.55 18.73 28.71
C ASP A 118 -2.67 19.69 29.17
N GLU A 119 -3.92 19.24 29.10
CA GLU A 119 -5.08 20.09 29.37
C GLU A 119 -6.22 19.35 30.08
N PRO A 120 -7.01 20.02 30.94
CA PRO A 120 -8.26 19.46 31.44
C PRO A 120 -9.21 19.13 30.29
N VAL A 121 -9.91 18.01 30.39
CA VAL A 121 -10.83 17.54 29.34
C VAL A 121 -12.25 17.37 29.85
N PHE A 122 -13.21 17.71 29.01
CA PHE A 122 -14.58 17.21 29.11
C PHE A 122 -14.87 16.35 27.87
N VAL A 123 -15.85 15.45 28.00
CA VAL A 123 -16.33 14.64 26.88
C VAL A 123 -17.74 15.04 26.54
N GLU A 124 -17.96 15.38 25.27
CA GLU A 124 -19.26 15.75 24.72
C GLU A 124 -19.60 14.90 23.51
N THR A 125 -20.87 14.61 23.34
CA THR A 125 -21.35 13.85 22.18
C THR A 125 -22.77 14.23 21.84
N ARG A 126 -23.08 14.24 20.55
CA ARG A 126 -24.45 14.25 20.07
C ARG A 126 -24.94 12.81 19.94
N ILE A 127 -25.97 12.49 20.72
CA ILE A 127 -26.40 11.12 20.99
C ILE A 127 -27.92 11.01 20.98
N ARG A 128 -28.40 9.83 20.62
CA ARG A 128 -29.80 9.41 20.75
C ARG A 128 -29.86 8.11 21.55
N GLY A 129 -30.53 8.14 22.71
CA GLY A 129 -30.70 6.94 23.53
C GLY A 129 -31.66 5.94 22.91
N LEU A 130 -31.34 4.65 22.96
CA LEU A 130 -32.25 3.55 22.61
C LEU A 130 -32.57 2.74 23.88
N ASP A 131 -31.93 1.58 24.08
CA ASP A 131 -32.11 0.81 25.32
C ASP A 131 -31.47 1.51 26.54
N ALA A 132 -30.34 2.21 26.34
CA ALA A 132 -29.64 2.94 27.40
C ALA A 132 -30.17 4.38 27.57
N ARG A 133 -29.96 4.94 28.77
CA ARG A 133 -30.29 6.35 29.12
C ARG A 133 -29.14 7.09 29.83
N ALA A 134 -28.04 6.39 30.06
CA ALA A 134 -26.85 6.93 30.68
C ALA A 134 -25.62 6.13 30.25
N ALA A 135 -24.48 6.79 30.21
CA ALA A 135 -23.19 6.18 29.97
C ALA A 135 -22.14 6.76 30.91
N THR A 136 -21.39 5.90 31.60
CA THR A 136 -20.18 6.34 32.32
C THR A 136 -19.06 6.47 31.31
N VAL A 137 -18.47 7.66 31.22
CA VAL A 137 -17.33 7.94 30.34
C VAL A 137 -16.05 7.72 31.13
N ARG A 138 -15.11 7.00 30.53
CA ARG A 138 -13.79 6.74 31.10
C ARG A 138 -12.71 7.11 30.08
N ILE A 139 -11.62 7.69 30.54
CA ILE A 139 -10.39 7.89 29.75
C ILE A 139 -9.30 7.08 30.44
N ASP A 140 -8.67 6.16 29.69
CA ASP A 140 -7.67 5.19 30.19
C ASP A 140 -8.13 4.45 31.45
N GLY A 141 -9.41 4.08 31.48
CA GLY A 141 -10.02 3.37 32.60
C GLY A 141 -10.37 4.23 33.81
N LYS A 142 -10.00 5.52 33.85
CA LYS A 142 -10.42 6.47 34.90
C LYS A 142 -11.76 7.12 34.53
N ALA A 143 -12.71 7.14 35.45
CA ALA A 143 -14.02 7.76 35.17
C ALA A 143 -13.92 9.28 35.15
N VAL A 144 -14.36 9.90 34.05
CA VAL A 144 -14.37 11.37 33.87
C VAL A 144 -15.76 11.98 34.07
N GLY A 145 -16.83 11.17 33.94
CA GLY A 145 -18.19 11.63 34.19
C GLY A 145 -19.24 10.61 33.78
N THR A 146 -20.51 10.99 33.95
CA THR A 146 -21.66 10.22 33.46
C THR A 146 -22.54 11.10 32.60
N LEU A 147 -22.74 10.69 31.35
CA LEU A 147 -23.68 11.30 30.42
C LEU A 147 -25.08 10.78 30.73
N ARG A 148 -26.09 11.66 30.70
CA ARG A 148 -27.51 11.31 30.85
C ARG A 148 -28.27 11.83 29.63
N PHE A 149 -29.06 10.96 29.01
CA PHE A 149 -29.76 11.26 27.76
C PHE A 149 -31.13 10.55 27.72
N ALA A 150 -32.05 11.14 26.98
CA ALA A 150 -33.39 10.63 26.77
C ALA A 150 -33.43 9.52 25.72
N ARG A 151 -34.51 8.73 25.75
CA ARG A 151 -34.77 7.74 24.70
C ARG A 151 -35.42 8.41 23.52
N GLU A 152 -35.03 7.98 22.33
CA GLU A 152 -35.64 8.40 21.08
C GLU A 152 -35.66 9.93 20.89
N GLU A 153 -34.72 10.64 21.51
CA GLU A 153 -34.50 12.07 21.40
C GLU A 153 -33.03 12.32 21.09
N THR A 154 -32.78 13.19 20.12
CA THR A 154 -31.42 13.61 19.76
C THR A 154 -30.99 14.75 20.66
N GLN A 155 -29.91 14.57 21.40
CA GLN A 155 -29.43 15.55 22.38
C GLN A 155 -27.90 15.67 22.32
N VAL A 156 -27.39 16.85 22.62
CA VAL A 156 -25.96 17.03 22.93
C VAL A 156 -25.80 16.92 24.44
N VAL A 157 -24.92 16.02 24.88
CA VAL A 157 -24.69 15.75 26.30
C VAL A 157 -23.20 15.76 26.60
N SER A 158 -22.84 16.24 27.78
CA SER A 158 -21.45 16.44 28.17
C SER A 158 -21.18 16.02 29.62
N THR A 159 -19.91 15.71 29.91
CA THR A 159 -19.40 15.57 31.28
C THR A 159 -19.05 16.94 31.86
N ALA A 160 -18.80 17.00 33.17
CA ALA A 160 -18.02 18.10 33.72
C ALA A 160 -16.59 18.06 33.18
N THR A 161 -15.91 19.21 33.17
CA THR A 161 -14.47 19.28 32.91
C THR A 161 -13.70 18.54 34.01
N SER A 162 -12.67 17.78 33.63
CA SER A 162 -11.80 17.10 34.57
C SER A 162 -11.08 18.10 35.49
N SER A 163 -10.83 17.69 36.74
CA SER A 163 -10.05 18.49 37.68
C SER A 163 -8.55 18.42 37.41
N GLU A 164 -8.08 17.28 36.91
CA GLU A 164 -6.69 17.05 36.51
C GLU A 164 -6.55 17.15 34.98
N PRO A 165 -5.46 17.74 34.47
CA PRO A 165 -5.13 17.70 33.06
C PRO A 165 -4.96 16.27 32.55
N LEU A 166 -5.46 16.00 31.33
CA LEU A 166 -5.08 14.84 30.55
C LEU A 166 -3.76 15.18 29.83
N SER A 167 -2.77 14.29 29.92
CA SER A 167 -1.48 14.48 29.25
C SER A 167 -1.62 14.52 27.72
N ALA A 168 -0.64 15.08 27.03
CA ALA A 168 -0.50 14.90 25.59
C ALA A 168 -0.18 13.43 25.25
N GLY A 169 -0.61 13.00 24.06
CA GLY A 169 -0.40 11.65 23.52
C GLY A 169 -1.71 10.90 23.23
N GLN A 170 -1.59 9.61 22.91
CA GLN A 170 -2.75 8.76 22.62
C GLN A 170 -3.46 8.32 23.91
N HIS A 171 -4.78 8.43 23.89
CA HIS A 171 -5.67 8.00 24.97
C HIS A 171 -6.82 7.13 24.46
N LEU A 172 -7.41 6.33 25.35
CA LEU A 172 -8.59 5.52 25.07
C LEU A 172 -9.81 6.09 25.79
N VAL A 173 -10.76 6.67 25.04
CA VAL A 173 -12.08 7.03 25.57
C VAL A 173 -13.02 5.85 25.50
N SER A 174 -13.73 5.55 26.58
CA SER A 174 -14.68 4.43 26.69
C SER A 174 -16.01 4.90 27.25
N PHE A 175 -17.10 4.47 26.61
CA PHE A 175 -18.48 4.75 27.02
C PHE A 175 -19.11 3.47 27.54
N GLN A 176 -19.32 3.37 28.85
CA GLN A 176 -19.96 2.22 29.49
C GLN A 176 -21.45 2.50 29.70
N PHE A 177 -22.30 1.91 28.86
CA PHE A 177 -23.75 2.14 28.83
C PHE A 177 -24.48 1.37 29.94
N HIS A 178 -25.29 2.09 30.72
CA HIS A 178 -26.04 1.53 31.85
C HIS A 178 -27.26 0.73 31.36
N ARG A 179 -27.55 -0.39 32.04
CA ARG A 179 -28.71 -1.27 31.77
C ARG A 179 -28.78 -1.76 30.31
N SER A 180 -27.63 -2.05 29.71
CA SER A 180 -27.49 -2.55 28.34
C SER A 180 -27.65 -4.08 28.28
N ARG A 181 -28.28 -4.57 27.20
CA ARG A 181 -28.31 -6.00 26.84
C ARG A 181 -27.34 -6.25 25.70
N LYS A 182 -26.61 -7.37 25.74
CA LYS A 182 -25.44 -7.63 24.90
C LYS A 182 -25.72 -7.53 23.38
N ASP A 183 -26.94 -7.84 22.94
CA ASP A 183 -27.29 -7.96 21.51
C ASP A 183 -28.26 -6.89 20.99
N LYS A 184 -28.59 -5.87 21.80
CA LYS A 184 -29.51 -4.81 21.38
C LYS A 184 -28.78 -3.51 21.10
N PRO A 185 -29.22 -2.73 20.10
CA PRO A 185 -28.82 -1.35 19.95
C PRO A 185 -29.09 -0.57 21.24
N VAL A 186 -28.05 0.08 21.80
CA VAL A 186 -28.13 0.81 23.06
C VAL A 186 -28.23 2.31 22.85
N VAL A 187 -27.52 2.84 21.85
CA VAL A 187 -27.48 4.25 21.48
C VAL A 187 -27.15 4.40 19.98
N GLU A 188 -27.45 5.59 19.44
CA GLU A 188 -26.88 6.08 18.18
C GLU A 188 -26.07 7.33 18.49
N MET A 189 -24.84 7.41 17.99
CA MET A 189 -23.90 8.52 18.24
C MET A 189 -23.49 9.15 16.90
N ASP A 190 -23.53 10.48 16.83
CA ASP A 190 -23.15 11.27 15.65
C ASP A 190 -21.63 11.56 15.67
N TRP A 191 -21.19 12.23 16.74
CA TRP A 191 -19.79 12.59 16.95
C TRP A 191 -19.44 12.58 18.43
N ILE A 192 -18.14 12.53 18.71
CA ILE A 192 -17.54 12.63 20.04
C ILE A 192 -16.51 13.75 20.01
N ARG A 193 -16.55 14.65 20.99
CA ARG A 193 -15.53 15.67 21.26
C ARG A 193 -14.88 15.40 22.61
N ILE A 194 -13.55 15.47 22.65
CA ILE A 194 -12.75 15.41 23.87
C ILE A 194 -11.82 16.63 23.91
N GLY A 195 -12.00 17.53 24.87
CA GLY A 195 -11.18 18.75 24.95
C GLY A 195 -11.71 19.78 25.92
N LEU A 196 -11.82 21.04 25.50
CA LEU A 196 -12.26 22.16 26.34
C LEU A 196 -13.70 22.59 26.03
N PRO A 197 -14.52 22.92 27.04
CA PRO A 197 -15.88 23.38 26.81
C PRO A 197 -15.89 24.71 26.06
N ASP A 198 -16.94 24.94 25.26
CA ASP A 198 -17.17 26.23 24.64
C ASP A 198 -17.56 27.29 25.68
N GLN A 199 -17.25 28.55 25.37
CA GLN A 199 -17.73 29.69 26.16
C GLN A 199 -19.26 29.86 26.00
N ASP A 200 -19.83 29.44 24.86
CA ASP A 200 -21.26 29.41 24.60
C ASP A 200 -21.66 28.10 23.87
N PRO A 201 -22.33 27.16 24.56
CA PRO A 201 -22.72 25.87 23.97
C PRO A 201 -23.85 25.98 22.92
N THR A 202 -24.54 27.12 22.82
CA THR A 202 -25.68 27.27 21.88
C THR A 202 -25.25 27.40 20.41
N THR A 203 -23.96 27.62 20.15
CA THR A 203 -23.41 27.89 18.81
C THR A 203 -22.47 26.81 18.29
N TYR A 204 -22.21 25.76 19.08
CA TYR A 204 -21.29 24.70 18.71
C TYR A 204 -21.82 23.89 17.51
N ALA A 205 -20.95 23.69 16.52
CA ALA A 205 -21.17 22.78 15.40
C ALA A 205 -19.91 21.94 15.25
N ALA A 206 -20.05 20.62 15.42
CA ALA A 206 -18.93 19.71 15.28
C ALA A 206 -18.39 19.74 13.85
N PRO A 207 -17.07 19.71 13.64
CA PRO A 207 -16.47 19.56 12.32
C PRO A 207 -16.59 18.10 11.85
N THR A 208 -17.81 17.64 11.57
CA THR A 208 -18.03 16.33 10.93
C THR A 208 -17.39 16.33 9.54
N LEU A 209 -17.19 15.15 8.94
CA LEU A 209 -16.59 15.07 7.60
C LEU A 209 -17.34 15.92 6.56
N ARG A 210 -18.67 15.97 6.68
CA ARG A 210 -19.55 16.79 5.84
C ARG A 210 -19.40 18.29 6.08
N ASP A 211 -19.15 18.70 7.33
CA ASP A 211 -18.99 20.11 7.70
C ASP A 211 -17.60 20.66 7.38
N LEU A 212 -16.60 19.78 7.35
CA LEU A 212 -15.22 20.07 6.97
C LEU A 212 -15.11 20.30 5.46
N ALA A 213 -15.63 19.38 4.65
CA ALA A 213 -15.51 19.42 3.21
C ALA A 213 -16.74 20.06 2.57
N THR A 214 -16.62 21.33 2.13
CA THR A 214 -17.74 22.10 1.59
C THR A 214 -17.41 22.74 0.24
N ASP A 215 -18.40 22.82 -0.64
CA ASP A 215 -18.35 23.72 -1.79
C ASP A 215 -18.73 25.13 -1.30
N THR A 216 -17.87 26.12 -1.55
CA THR A 216 -18.09 27.49 -1.10
C THR A 216 -17.32 28.48 -1.97
N MET A 217 -17.68 29.75 -1.88
CA MET A 217 -16.89 30.83 -2.49
C MET A 217 -15.66 31.13 -1.62
N VAL A 218 -14.50 31.20 -2.23
CA VAL A 218 -13.31 31.85 -1.67
C VAL A 218 -13.02 33.08 -2.51
N GLY A 219 -13.31 34.26 -1.95
CA GLY A 219 -13.36 35.49 -2.74
C GLY A 219 -14.50 35.41 -3.75
N GLU A 220 -14.19 35.66 -5.03
CA GLU A 220 -15.16 35.64 -6.12
C GLU A 220 -15.21 34.31 -6.90
N ARG A 221 -14.50 33.27 -6.45
CA ARG A 221 -14.43 31.98 -7.14
C ARG A 221 -14.97 30.84 -6.28
N PRO A 222 -15.71 29.88 -6.86
CA PRO A 222 -16.11 28.68 -6.16
C PRO A 222 -14.92 27.74 -5.98
N TYR A 223 -14.79 27.17 -4.80
CA TYR A 223 -13.81 26.15 -4.45
C TYR A 223 -14.47 25.04 -3.64
N ARG A 224 -13.93 23.83 -3.78
CA ARG A 224 -14.10 22.78 -2.77
C ARG A 224 -13.08 23.07 -1.65
N ALA A 225 -13.53 23.31 -0.43
CA ALA A 225 -12.68 23.79 0.66
C ALA A 225 -12.78 22.96 1.93
N LEU A 226 -11.67 22.89 2.67
CA LEU A 226 -11.68 22.55 4.10
C LEU A 226 -12.08 23.80 4.90
N ALA A 227 -13.19 23.74 5.61
CA ALA A 227 -13.75 24.85 6.37
C ALA A 227 -13.62 24.63 7.89
N LEU A 228 -12.79 25.44 8.55
CA LEU A 228 -12.43 25.28 9.96
C LEU A 228 -12.90 26.47 10.81
N ARG A 229 -13.50 26.19 11.96
CA ARG A 229 -13.78 27.19 13.01
C ARG A 229 -12.61 27.28 13.97
N ALA A 230 -12.36 28.45 14.53
CA ALA A 230 -11.29 28.60 15.52
C ALA A 230 -11.73 28.36 16.97
N PRO A 231 -10.82 27.89 17.84
CA PRO A 231 -9.56 27.24 17.45
C PRO A 231 -9.86 25.86 16.85
N GLY A 232 -9.30 25.58 15.67
CA GLY A 232 -9.53 24.32 14.97
C GLY A 232 -8.35 23.95 14.08
N ARG A 233 -8.17 22.65 13.87
CA ARG A 233 -7.01 22.07 13.18
C ARG A 233 -7.42 20.80 12.45
N VAL A 234 -6.86 20.60 11.26
CA VAL A 234 -6.79 19.30 10.60
C VAL A 234 -5.32 18.91 10.49
N ARG A 235 -4.97 17.77 11.06
CA ARG A 235 -3.61 17.22 11.09
C ARG A 235 -3.50 15.96 10.24
N CYS A 236 -2.73 16.02 9.17
CA CYS A 236 -2.51 14.91 8.26
C CYS A 236 -1.02 14.52 8.23
N ALA A 237 -0.67 13.23 8.28
CA ALA A 237 0.71 12.83 8.02
C ALA A 237 0.97 12.78 6.51
N ILE A 238 2.12 13.31 6.08
CA ILE A 238 2.54 13.37 4.68
C ILE A 238 4.00 12.93 4.57
N ALA A 239 4.40 12.45 3.39
CA ALA A 239 5.82 12.25 3.05
C ALA A 239 6.24 13.26 2.00
N ALA A 240 7.04 14.23 2.42
CA ALA A 240 7.49 15.31 1.54
C ALA A 240 8.57 14.84 0.55
N THR A 241 8.59 15.45 -0.63
CA THR A 241 9.65 15.31 -1.64
C THR A 241 10.34 16.64 -1.89
N ASP A 242 11.50 16.57 -2.54
CA ASP A 242 12.32 17.72 -2.95
C ASP A 242 11.60 18.66 -3.94
N THR A 243 10.59 18.16 -4.66
CA THR A 243 9.79 18.95 -5.62
C THR A 243 8.38 19.27 -5.14
N MET A 244 8.03 18.87 -3.91
CA MET A 244 6.68 19.03 -3.38
C MET A 244 6.40 20.45 -2.95
N ARG A 245 5.19 20.92 -3.25
CA ARG A 245 4.65 22.22 -2.84
C ARG A 245 3.23 22.03 -2.31
N LEU A 246 2.90 22.72 -1.23
CA LEU A 246 1.51 22.87 -0.78
C LEU A 246 0.90 24.08 -1.49
N GLN A 247 -0.15 23.83 -2.28
CA GLN A 247 -0.94 24.87 -2.92
C GLN A 247 -2.35 24.88 -2.33
N ALA A 248 -2.86 26.07 -2.02
CA ALA A 248 -4.23 26.25 -1.54
C ALA A 248 -4.69 27.69 -1.81
N MET A 249 -6.00 27.93 -1.71
CA MET A 249 -6.55 29.27 -1.62
C MET A 249 -7.09 29.52 -0.22
N LEU A 250 -6.49 30.45 0.52
CA LEU A 250 -6.94 30.84 1.85
C LEU A 250 -8.09 31.85 1.74
N GLY A 251 -9.13 31.64 2.52
CA GLY A 251 -10.26 32.56 2.58
C GLY A 251 -11.06 32.45 3.86
N TYR A 252 -12.24 33.08 3.85
CA TYR A 252 -13.09 33.18 5.02
C TYR A 252 -14.57 33.12 4.64
N ALA A 253 -15.34 32.30 5.35
CA ALA A 253 -16.80 32.25 5.25
C ALA A 253 -17.43 32.86 6.51
N GLY A 254 -18.38 33.78 6.32
CA GLY A 254 -19.08 34.47 7.40
C GLY A 254 -18.70 35.95 7.52
N ALA A 255 -19.34 36.67 8.44
CA ALA A 255 -19.01 38.05 8.74
C ALA A 255 -17.75 38.15 9.62
N GLY A 256 -16.91 39.16 9.39
CA GLY A 256 -15.69 39.39 10.16
C GLY A 256 -14.44 38.80 9.52
N GLU A 257 -13.41 38.56 10.33
CA GLU A 257 -12.10 38.06 9.90
C GLU A 257 -11.64 36.85 10.72
N GLY A 258 -10.60 36.18 10.23
CA GLY A 258 -9.93 35.08 10.91
C GLY A 258 -8.45 34.99 10.54
N GLU A 259 -7.75 34.09 11.22
CA GLU A 259 -6.34 33.82 11.00
C GLU A 259 -6.14 32.34 10.63
N ALA A 260 -5.58 32.11 9.44
CA ALA A 260 -5.15 30.82 8.96
C ALA A 260 -3.66 30.61 9.29
N ARG A 261 -3.27 29.40 9.71
CA ARG A 261 -1.87 29.01 9.84
C ARG A 261 -1.61 27.65 9.18
N ILE A 262 -0.39 27.51 8.67
CA ILE A 262 0.17 26.24 8.22
C ILE A 262 1.33 25.91 9.13
N GLU A 263 1.23 24.79 9.83
CA GLU A 263 2.24 24.31 10.77
C GLU A 263 2.73 22.92 10.33
N ILE A 264 3.96 22.59 10.70
CA ILE A 264 4.50 21.24 10.55
C ILE A 264 4.96 20.71 11.90
N VAL A 265 4.74 19.42 12.12
CA VAL A 265 5.28 18.70 13.27
C VAL A 265 6.08 17.51 12.77
N GLU A 266 7.29 17.37 13.25
CA GLU A 266 8.09 16.19 13.01
C GLU A 266 8.12 15.30 14.26
N PRO A 267 8.37 13.99 14.10
CA PRO A 267 8.57 13.10 15.24
C PRO A 267 9.61 13.67 16.22
N GLY A 268 9.25 13.73 17.50
CA GLY A 268 10.10 14.21 18.58
C GLY A 268 10.46 15.71 18.56
N LYS A 269 9.85 16.52 17.69
CA LYS A 269 10.16 17.96 17.56
C LYS A 269 8.94 18.86 17.82
N PRO A 270 9.16 20.10 18.30
CA PRO A 270 8.09 21.07 18.43
C PRO A 270 7.50 21.47 17.07
N SER A 271 6.26 21.98 17.10
CA SER A 271 5.60 22.54 15.92
C SER A 271 6.39 23.73 15.35
N VAL A 272 6.48 23.80 14.02
CA VAL A 272 7.10 24.92 13.29
C VAL A 272 6.06 25.58 12.40
N LEU A 273 5.90 26.90 12.55
CA LEU A 273 5.04 27.71 11.70
C LEU A 273 5.70 27.91 10.32
N LEU A 274 5.04 27.44 9.26
CA LEU A 274 5.47 27.69 7.88
C LEU A 274 4.86 28.97 7.32
N HIS A 275 3.60 29.25 7.67
CA HIS A 275 2.87 30.38 7.12
C HIS A 275 1.71 30.80 8.02
N ALA A 276 1.39 32.09 8.05
CA ALA A 276 0.23 32.66 8.74
C ALA A 276 -0.37 33.81 7.93
N ALA A 277 -1.69 33.84 7.80
CA ALA A 277 -2.41 34.83 7.00
C ALA A 277 -3.71 35.27 7.68
N LYS A 278 -4.04 36.56 7.57
CA LYS A 278 -5.36 37.10 7.95
C LYS A 278 -6.31 37.08 6.75
N VAL A 279 -7.46 36.43 6.91
CA VAL A 279 -8.48 36.25 5.87
C VAL A 279 -9.81 36.86 6.27
N GLY A 280 -10.64 37.24 5.29
CA GLY A 280 -11.91 37.93 5.51
C GLY A 280 -11.73 39.43 5.80
N GLY A 281 -12.59 39.99 6.64
CA GLY A 281 -12.63 41.42 6.98
C GLY A 281 -13.25 42.29 5.88
N GLU A 282 -13.16 43.61 6.06
CA GLU A 282 -13.56 44.58 5.03
C GLU A 282 -12.74 44.33 3.74
N GLY A 283 -13.43 44.05 2.63
CA GLY A 283 -12.80 43.70 1.36
C GLY A 283 -12.59 42.20 1.12
N HIS A 284 -13.07 41.31 2.00
CA HIS A 284 -13.05 39.85 1.80
C HIS A 284 -11.66 39.29 1.47
N ARG A 285 -10.64 39.60 2.29
CA ARG A 285 -9.24 39.22 2.01
C ARG A 285 -9.11 37.70 1.79
N THR A 286 -8.48 37.35 0.68
CA THR A 286 -8.08 35.99 0.30
C THR A 286 -6.61 35.96 -0.06
N GLU A 287 -5.96 34.82 0.09
CA GLU A 287 -4.54 34.66 -0.23
C GLU A 287 -4.27 33.34 -0.95
N GLY A 288 -3.58 33.40 -2.09
CA GLY A 288 -3.08 32.21 -2.76
C GLY A 288 -1.83 31.70 -2.06
N LEU A 289 -1.84 30.44 -1.65
CA LEU A 289 -0.75 29.77 -0.97
C LEU A 289 0.06 28.90 -1.95
N ASP A 290 1.39 29.00 -1.90
CA ASP A 290 2.30 28.12 -2.63
C ASP A 290 3.61 27.93 -1.84
N ILE A 291 3.61 26.98 -0.90
CA ILE A 291 4.73 26.73 0.03
C ILE A 291 5.62 25.59 -0.50
N PRO A 292 6.94 25.80 -0.75
CA PRO A 292 7.87 24.71 -1.01
C PRO A 292 8.07 23.84 0.24
N LEU A 293 8.06 22.52 0.07
CA LEU A 293 8.33 21.55 1.14
C LEU A 293 9.68 20.82 0.98
N GLU A 294 10.56 21.33 0.12
CA GLU A 294 11.85 20.73 -0.24
C GLU A 294 12.76 20.48 0.98
N GLY A 295 12.74 21.36 1.98
CA GLY A 295 13.49 21.19 3.24
C GLY A 295 13.02 20.02 4.11
N LEU A 296 11.92 19.35 3.73
CA LEU A 296 11.35 18.20 4.41
C LEU A 296 11.51 16.90 3.61
N ALA A 297 12.20 16.93 2.48
CA ALA A 297 12.34 15.78 1.58
C ALA A 297 12.83 14.52 2.30
N GLY A 298 12.16 13.39 2.05
CA GLY A 298 12.51 12.09 2.63
C GLY A 298 12.04 11.89 4.08
N ARG A 299 11.27 12.83 4.64
CA ARG A 299 10.80 12.80 6.03
C ARG A 299 9.29 12.62 6.06
N ILE A 300 8.82 11.93 7.10
CA ILE A 300 7.39 11.90 7.45
C ILE A 300 7.13 13.02 8.44
N VAL A 301 6.17 13.86 8.14
CA VAL A 301 5.77 15.00 8.98
C VAL A 301 4.25 15.06 9.09
N ALA A 302 3.76 15.63 10.18
CA ALA A 302 2.36 16.04 10.28
C ALA A 302 2.23 17.46 9.71
N LEU A 303 1.36 17.63 8.72
CA LEU A 303 0.95 18.92 8.18
C LEU A 303 -0.35 19.35 8.85
N ASP A 304 -0.31 20.53 9.46
CA ASP A 304 -1.44 21.13 10.16
C ASP A 304 -2.02 22.30 9.38
N LEU A 305 -3.31 22.19 9.03
CA LEU A 305 -4.13 23.30 8.54
C LEU A 305 -4.91 23.86 9.74
N VAL A 306 -4.62 25.09 10.15
CA VAL A 306 -5.09 25.65 11.43
C VAL A 306 -5.94 26.89 11.20
N ALA A 307 -7.13 26.91 11.81
CA ALA A 307 -7.89 28.14 12.06
C ALA A 307 -7.55 28.63 13.48
N ALA A 308 -6.63 29.58 13.58
CA ALA A 308 -6.13 30.09 14.86
C ALA A 308 -7.14 31.04 15.53
N SER A 309 -7.82 31.88 14.73
CA SER A 309 -8.90 32.76 15.19
C SER A 309 -9.97 32.91 14.12
N THR A 310 -11.21 33.13 14.54
CA THR A 310 -12.37 33.43 13.68
C THR A 310 -13.32 34.34 14.45
N ALA A 311 -13.92 35.32 13.79
CA ALA A 311 -15.12 35.98 14.31
C ALA A 311 -16.25 34.96 14.58
N PRO A 312 -17.20 35.26 15.50
CA PRO A 312 -18.27 34.35 15.87
C PRO A 312 -19.05 33.80 14.66
N GLY A 313 -19.15 32.47 14.58
CA GLY A 313 -19.86 31.77 13.50
C GLY A 313 -19.10 31.69 12.16
N GLY A 314 -17.99 32.41 11.99
CA GLY A 314 -17.19 32.35 10.78
C GLY A 314 -16.22 31.18 10.73
N LYS A 315 -15.71 30.90 9.52
CA LYS A 315 -14.80 29.78 9.23
C LYS A 315 -13.64 30.26 8.36
N VAL A 316 -12.42 29.82 8.68
CA VAL A 316 -11.29 29.86 7.76
C VAL A 316 -11.49 28.78 6.71
N LEU A 317 -11.22 29.12 5.44
CA LEU A 317 -11.34 28.23 4.29
C LEU A 317 -9.94 27.93 3.74
N PHE A 318 -9.63 26.65 3.55
CA PHE A 318 -8.52 26.18 2.74
C PHE A 318 -9.11 25.57 1.46
N GLY A 319 -9.25 26.40 0.41
CA GLY A 319 -9.76 26.00 -0.89
C GLY A 319 -8.74 25.16 -1.65
N GLU A 320 -9.16 23.98 -2.11
CA GLU A 320 -8.35 23.02 -2.87
C GLU A 320 -6.91 22.84 -2.32
N PRO A 321 -6.77 22.39 -1.05
CA PRO A 321 -5.47 22.19 -0.44
C PRO A 321 -4.78 20.97 -1.06
N MET A 322 -3.88 21.22 -2.00
CA MET A 322 -3.21 20.22 -2.83
C MET A 322 -1.71 20.14 -2.51
N LEU A 323 -1.22 18.92 -2.33
CA LEU A 323 0.21 18.64 -2.46
C LEU A 323 0.50 18.38 -3.93
N ARG A 324 1.31 19.25 -4.54
CA ARG A 324 1.71 19.12 -5.94
C ARG A 324 3.20 18.91 -6.04
N ILE A 325 3.59 18.13 -7.03
CA ILE A 325 4.99 17.82 -7.34
C ILE A 325 5.23 18.22 -8.79
N ARG A 326 6.47 18.53 -9.15
CA ARG A 326 6.79 18.83 -10.56
C ARG A 326 6.46 17.61 -11.42
N ASP A 327 5.77 17.84 -12.53
CA ASP A 327 5.42 16.84 -13.53
C ASP A 327 6.50 16.80 -14.60
N PRO A 328 7.45 15.87 -14.53
CA PRO A 328 8.28 15.58 -15.67
C PRO A 328 7.42 14.85 -16.72
N ARG A 329 7.56 15.26 -17.98
CA ARG A 329 6.87 14.61 -19.11
C ARG A 329 7.09 13.09 -19.06
N ILE A 330 6.01 12.31 -19.14
CA ILE A 330 6.05 10.84 -19.25
C ILE A 330 7.11 10.46 -20.27
N ALA A 331 8.00 9.55 -19.88
CA ALA A 331 9.11 9.20 -20.74
C ALA A 331 8.61 8.26 -21.84
N ASP A 332 8.99 8.53 -23.10
CA ASP A 332 8.68 7.63 -24.20
C ASP A 332 9.33 6.27 -23.93
N ARG A 333 8.47 5.25 -23.79
CA ARG A 333 8.89 3.88 -23.53
C ARG A 333 9.47 3.27 -24.80
N PRO A 334 10.62 2.61 -24.72
CA PRO A 334 11.10 1.83 -25.84
C PRO A 334 10.22 0.60 -26.08
N ASP A 335 10.16 0.17 -27.34
CA ASP A 335 9.49 -1.08 -27.70
C ASP A 335 10.13 -2.27 -26.96
N THR A 336 9.29 -3.06 -26.28
CA THR A 336 9.71 -4.28 -25.60
C THR A 336 9.19 -5.51 -26.32
N LYS A 337 10.13 -6.37 -26.72
CA LYS A 337 9.85 -7.65 -27.37
C LYS A 337 9.90 -8.81 -26.40
N VAL A 338 10.85 -8.78 -25.47
CA VAL A 338 11.08 -9.85 -24.50
C VAL A 338 11.11 -9.24 -23.11
N VAL A 339 10.32 -9.79 -22.19
CA VAL A 339 10.47 -9.58 -20.76
C VAL A 339 11.07 -10.85 -20.16
N VAL A 340 12.22 -10.73 -19.53
CA VAL A 340 12.86 -11.80 -18.77
C VAL A 340 12.93 -11.39 -17.31
N LEU A 341 12.38 -12.24 -16.44
CA LEU A 341 12.42 -12.06 -15.00
C LEU A 341 13.11 -13.27 -14.35
N VAL A 342 14.29 -13.03 -13.78
CA VAL A 342 15.03 -14.02 -13.01
C VAL A 342 14.85 -13.73 -11.53
N VAL A 343 14.29 -14.69 -10.80
CA VAL A 343 14.09 -14.62 -9.36
C VAL A 343 15.01 -15.64 -8.71
N PHE A 344 15.98 -15.19 -7.93
CA PHE A 344 16.87 -16.07 -7.17
C PHE A 344 16.28 -16.34 -5.79
N THR A 345 15.91 -17.58 -5.47
CA THR A 345 15.37 -17.86 -4.14
C THR A 345 16.37 -17.52 -3.03
N GLY A 346 15.92 -16.70 -2.07
CA GLY A 346 16.68 -16.35 -0.88
C GLY A 346 17.90 -15.46 -1.14
N ALA A 347 18.01 -14.78 -2.29
CA ALA A 347 19.16 -13.92 -2.57
C ALA A 347 19.16 -12.68 -1.68
N ASN A 348 20.29 -12.44 -1.00
CA ASN A 348 20.52 -11.23 -0.23
C ASN A 348 21.26 -10.20 -1.11
N ARG A 349 21.01 -8.91 -0.84
CA ARG A 349 21.71 -7.78 -1.48
C ARG A 349 23.23 -7.90 -1.30
N THR A 350 23.69 -8.37 -0.14
CA THR A 350 25.12 -8.54 0.17
C THR A 350 25.84 -9.58 -0.71
N HIS A 351 25.09 -10.38 -1.48
CA HIS A 351 25.63 -11.40 -2.38
C HIS A 351 25.60 -11.01 -3.86
N LEU A 352 25.01 -9.87 -4.23
CA LEU A 352 24.82 -9.50 -5.64
C LEU A 352 25.61 -8.24 -6.03
N PRO A 353 26.21 -8.20 -7.24
CA PRO A 353 26.69 -6.97 -7.86
C PRO A 353 25.60 -5.88 -7.89
N GLY A 354 26.01 -4.61 -7.79
CA GLY A 354 25.12 -3.45 -7.69
C GLY A 354 24.72 -3.09 -6.25
N TYR A 355 24.82 -4.05 -5.32
CA TYR A 355 24.60 -3.83 -3.89
C TYR A 355 25.85 -4.07 -3.04
N ALA A 356 26.72 -4.98 -3.49
CA ALA A 356 28.01 -5.26 -2.88
C ALA A 356 29.07 -5.50 -3.96
N THR A 357 30.34 -5.38 -3.58
CA THR A 357 31.47 -5.80 -4.43
C THR A 357 31.51 -7.33 -4.47
N VAL A 358 31.20 -7.92 -5.62
CA VAL A 358 31.15 -9.37 -5.81
C VAL A 358 31.95 -9.75 -7.06
N GLU A 359 33.18 -10.23 -6.89
CA GLU A 359 34.08 -10.59 -7.99
C GLU A 359 33.65 -11.87 -8.71
N THR A 360 32.83 -12.68 -8.07
CA THR A 360 32.52 -14.05 -8.50
C THR A 360 31.28 -14.16 -9.37
N MET A 361 30.70 -13.04 -9.80
CA MET A 361 29.48 -12.98 -10.63
C MET A 361 29.66 -12.02 -11.83
N PRO A 362 30.62 -12.31 -12.74
CA PRO A 362 30.97 -11.39 -13.82
C PRO A 362 29.82 -11.13 -14.81
N ALA A 363 28.91 -12.08 -15.03
CA ALA A 363 27.81 -11.88 -15.96
C ALA A 363 26.80 -10.86 -15.42
N LEU A 364 26.38 -11.01 -14.16
CA LEU A 364 25.49 -10.07 -13.50
C LEU A 364 26.17 -8.71 -13.30
N SER A 365 27.47 -8.67 -12.99
CA SER A 365 28.23 -7.39 -12.94
C SER A 365 28.13 -6.62 -14.26
N SER A 366 28.32 -7.30 -15.40
CA SER A 366 28.16 -6.67 -16.72
C SER A 366 26.72 -6.21 -16.98
N VAL A 367 25.71 -6.97 -16.54
CA VAL A 367 24.30 -6.55 -16.67
C VAL A 367 24.02 -5.31 -15.82
N VAL A 368 24.57 -5.22 -14.60
CA VAL A 368 24.38 -4.08 -13.70
C VAL A 368 24.87 -2.77 -14.32
N GLU A 369 25.98 -2.79 -15.07
CA GLU A 369 26.48 -1.61 -15.79
C GLU A 369 25.46 -1.05 -16.81
N GLU A 370 24.63 -1.91 -17.39
CA GLU A 370 23.55 -1.53 -18.33
C GLU A 370 22.20 -1.28 -17.63
N SER A 371 22.12 -1.43 -16.30
CA SER A 371 20.86 -1.50 -15.54
C SER A 371 20.65 -0.33 -14.57
N VAL A 372 19.42 -0.21 -14.09
CA VAL A 372 19.05 0.58 -12.92
C VAL A 372 19.00 -0.34 -11.70
N VAL A 373 19.65 0.06 -10.61
CA VAL A 373 19.60 -0.66 -9.32
C VAL A 373 18.61 0.02 -8.37
N PHE A 374 17.61 -0.70 -7.90
CA PHE A 374 16.60 -0.18 -6.98
C PHE A 374 16.97 -0.54 -5.53
N HIS A 375 17.37 0.46 -4.72
CA HIS A 375 17.89 0.25 -3.37
C HIS A 375 16.83 0.11 -2.27
N GLN A 376 15.58 0.46 -2.57
CA GLN A 376 14.47 0.39 -1.60
C GLN A 376 13.37 -0.59 -2.05
N HIS A 377 13.76 -1.71 -2.69
CA HIS A 377 12.84 -2.77 -3.07
C HIS A 377 12.51 -3.70 -1.90
N ARG A 378 11.22 -3.91 -1.62
CA ARG A 378 10.75 -4.65 -0.44
C ARG A 378 9.74 -5.73 -0.83
N ALA A 379 9.94 -6.93 -0.31
CA ALA A 379 9.07 -8.07 -0.49
C ALA A 379 7.72 -7.84 0.23
N PRO A 380 6.58 -8.24 -0.37
CA PRO A 380 5.28 -8.09 0.25
C PRO A 380 4.97 -9.20 1.27
N SER A 381 5.81 -10.22 1.38
CA SER A 381 5.67 -11.30 2.35
C SER A 381 7.04 -11.86 2.74
N THR A 382 7.10 -12.54 3.88
CA THR A 382 8.25 -13.39 4.26
C THR A 382 8.06 -14.85 3.82
N VAL A 383 7.04 -15.12 3.01
CA VAL A 383 6.80 -16.43 2.39
C VAL A 383 7.16 -16.31 0.91
N ALA A 384 8.10 -17.12 0.43
CA ALA A 384 8.55 -17.09 -0.96
C ALA A 384 7.38 -17.16 -1.97
N ALA A 385 6.43 -18.08 -1.76
CA ALA A 385 5.23 -18.19 -2.59
C ALA A 385 4.33 -16.93 -2.52
N GLY A 386 4.25 -16.26 -1.36
CA GLY A 386 3.49 -15.02 -1.20
C GLY A 386 4.08 -13.88 -2.02
N SER A 387 5.40 -13.71 -1.97
CA SER A 387 6.11 -12.73 -2.80
C SER A 387 5.97 -13.02 -4.29
N MET A 388 6.09 -14.29 -4.69
CA MET A 388 5.89 -14.70 -6.08
C MET A 388 4.46 -14.48 -6.55
N ALA A 389 3.46 -14.74 -5.71
CA ALA A 389 2.06 -14.46 -6.03
C ALA A 389 1.83 -12.96 -6.27
N SER A 390 2.38 -12.09 -5.44
CA SER A 390 2.28 -10.64 -5.67
C SER A 390 3.00 -10.21 -6.95
N LEU A 391 4.20 -10.75 -7.20
CA LEU A 391 5.00 -10.48 -8.41
C LEU A 391 4.30 -10.93 -9.70
N LEU A 392 3.55 -12.05 -9.64
CA LEU A 392 2.87 -12.64 -10.79
C LEU A 392 1.41 -12.21 -10.94
N THR A 393 0.87 -11.38 -10.03
CA THR A 393 -0.52 -10.91 -10.13
C THR A 393 -0.67 -9.41 -10.01
N GLY A 394 0.32 -8.71 -9.47
CA GLY A 394 0.24 -7.28 -9.17
C GLY A 394 -0.67 -6.93 -8.00
N TYR A 395 -1.07 -7.92 -7.19
CA TYR A 395 -1.89 -7.71 -5.99
C TYR A 395 -1.10 -8.03 -4.71
N SER A 396 -1.45 -7.38 -3.60
CA SER A 396 -0.87 -7.69 -2.28
C SER A 396 -1.35 -9.04 -1.71
N PRO A 397 -0.67 -9.60 -0.68
CA PRO A 397 -1.09 -10.84 -0.03
C PRO A 397 -2.49 -10.80 0.57
N ALA A 398 -2.96 -9.60 0.92
CA ALA A 398 -4.31 -9.36 1.40
C ALA A 398 -5.39 -9.67 0.35
N VAL A 399 -5.05 -9.54 -0.93
CA VAL A 399 -5.93 -9.83 -2.06
C VAL A 399 -5.81 -11.29 -2.49
N HIS A 400 -4.59 -11.79 -2.76
CA HIS A 400 -4.39 -13.14 -3.31
C HIS A 400 -4.40 -14.27 -2.27
N LYS A 401 -4.38 -13.94 -0.97
CA LYS A 401 -4.47 -14.86 0.18
C LYS A 401 -3.34 -15.87 0.36
N VAL A 402 -2.32 -15.88 -0.50
CA VAL A 402 -1.09 -16.68 -0.31
C VAL A 402 -0.22 -16.03 0.76
N THR A 403 -0.53 -16.31 2.02
CA THR A 403 0.07 -15.66 3.21
C THR A 403 0.85 -16.62 4.10
N ASP A 404 0.87 -17.91 3.76
CA ASP A 404 1.63 -18.95 4.46
C ASP A 404 2.08 -20.03 3.47
N SER A 405 3.03 -20.86 3.91
CA SER A 405 3.67 -21.89 3.06
C SER A 405 2.76 -23.07 2.68
N ALA A 406 1.56 -23.17 3.25
CA ALA A 406 0.61 -24.23 2.96
C ALA A 406 -0.54 -23.78 2.03
N THR A 407 -0.48 -22.55 1.53
CA THR A 407 -1.53 -21.95 0.71
C THR A 407 -1.24 -22.11 -0.77
N ARG A 408 -2.23 -22.58 -1.52
CA ARG A 408 -2.27 -22.61 -2.98
C ARG A 408 -2.79 -21.28 -3.51
N MET A 409 -2.28 -20.85 -4.66
CA MET A 409 -2.81 -19.71 -5.39
C MET A 409 -4.27 -19.98 -5.85
N PRO A 410 -5.26 -19.16 -5.43
CA PRO A 410 -6.64 -19.34 -5.85
C PRO A 410 -6.85 -19.13 -7.36
N ASP A 411 -7.64 -19.98 -8.02
CA ASP A 411 -7.87 -19.92 -9.48
C ASP A 411 -8.60 -18.64 -9.93
N ARG A 412 -9.31 -17.98 -9.00
CA ARG A 412 -10.01 -16.69 -9.23
C ARG A 412 -9.03 -15.55 -9.51
N VAL A 413 -7.81 -15.62 -8.98
CA VAL A 413 -6.85 -14.53 -9.05
C VAL A 413 -5.96 -14.75 -10.27
N SER A 414 -6.24 -14.00 -11.33
CA SER A 414 -5.50 -14.14 -12.59
C SER A 414 -4.05 -13.67 -12.44
N MET A 415 -3.12 -14.52 -12.88
CA MET A 415 -1.71 -14.17 -13.04
C MET A 415 -1.46 -13.43 -14.36
N LEU A 416 -0.33 -12.73 -14.45
CA LEU A 416 0.15 -12.06 -15.67
C LEU A 416 0.22 -13.03 -16.86
N SER A 417 0.51 -14.31 -16.60
CA SER A 417 0.51 -15.39 -17.60
C SER A 417 -0.82 -15.50 -18.35
N ALA A 418 -1.95 -15.33 -17.63
CA ALA A 418 -3.30 -15.39 -18.20
C ALA A 418 -3.67 -14.13 -18.98
N MET A 419 -3.00 -13.01 -18.75
CA MET A 419 -3.27 -11.75 -19.45
C MET A 419 -2.68 -11.72 -20.87
N GLY A 420 -1.74 -12.63 -21.17
CA GLY A 420 -1.22 -12.87 -22.53
C GLY A 420 -2.13 -13.72 -23.43
N ARG A 421 -3.31 -14.16 -22.95
CA ARG A 421 -4.17 -15.14 -23.63
C ARG A 421 -4.71 -14.70 -25.00
N ASP A 422 -4.61 -13.42 -25.36
CA ASP A 422 -5.07 -12.88 -26.65
C ASP A 422 -4.13 -13.22 -27.84
N ARG A 423 -3.33 -14.29 -27.71
CA ARG A 423 -2.39 -14.80 -28.74
C ARG A 423 -1.36 -13.78 -29.21
N ARG A 424 -0.93 -12.82 -28.37
CA ARG A 424 0.17 -11.89 -28.72
C ARG A 424 1.45 -12.12 -27.94
N VAL A 425 1.34 -12.60 -26.70
CA VAL A 425 2.50 -12.86 -25.83
C VAL A 425 2.63 -14.35 -25.54
N ALA A 426 3.79 -14.93 -25.81
CA ALA A 426 4.13 -16.27 -25.36
C ALA A 426 4.65 -16.20 -23.93
N THR A 427 4.07 -16.99 -23.03
CA THR A 427 4.36 -16.94 -21.60
C THR A 427 5.01 -18.24 -21.14
N ALA A 428 6.13 -18.16 -20.42
CA ALA A 428 6.75 -19.34 -19.82
C ALA A 428 7.25 -19.10 -18.40
N MET A 429 7.12 -20.12 -17.56
CA MET A 429 7.71 -20.15 -16.22
C MET A 429 8.48 -21.45 -15.98
N PHE A 430 9.71 -21.31 -15.51
CA PHE A 430 10.59 -22.41 -15.11
C PHE A 430 10.95 -22.22 -13.64
N THR A 431 10.55 -23.13 -12.76
CA THR A 431 10.71 -22.95 -11.31
C THR A 431 11.47 -24.09 -10.64
N ALA A 432 12.47 -23.76 -9.84
CA ALA A 432 13.19 -24.69 -8.98
C ALA A 432 12.86 -24.52 -7.49
N ASN A 433 11.86 -23.69 -7.16
CA ASN A 433 11.37 -23.50 -5.81
C ASN A 433 10.08 -24.30 -5.59
N PRO A 434 10.08 -25.34 -4.73
CA PRO A 434 8.93 -26.20 -4.49
C PRO A 434 7.66 -25.47 -4.04
N SER A 435 7.79 -24.32 -3.37
CA SER A 435 6.64 -23.51 -2.94
C SER A 435 5.87 -22.86 -4.09
N THR A 436 6.41 -22.93 -5.31
CA THR A 436 5.77 -22.43 -6.53
C THR A 436 5.51 -23.54 -7.55
N PHE A 437 5.41 -24.80 -7.10
CA PHE A 437 5.07 -25.93 -7.96
C PHE A 437 3.58 -25.97 -8.33
N GLU A 438 3.19 -26.89 -9.21
CA GLU A 438 1.79 -27.10 -9.60
C GLU A 438 0.87 -27.36 -8.40
N ALA A 439 1.34 -28.08 -7.38
CA ALA A 439 0.62 -28.32 -6.13
C ALA A 439 0.18 -27.02 -5.41
N PHE A 440 0.93 -25.93 -5.62
CA PHE A 440 0.66 -24.58 -5.10
C PHE A 440 -0.05 -23.66 -6.11
N GLY A 441 -0.46 -24.18 -7.27
CA GLY A 441 -1.30 -23.47 -8.24
C GLY A 441 -0.57 -22.46 -9.11
N PHE A 442 0.77 -22.52 -9.22
CA PHE A 442 1.54 -21.57 -10.03
C PHE A 442 1.62 -21.93 -11.52
N ASN A 443 1.09 -23.08 -11.92
CA ASN A 443 1.01 -23.52 -13.32
C ASN A 443 -0.13 -22.84 -14.13
N GLN A 444 -0.88 -21.93 -13.51
CA GLN A 444 -2.03 -21.28 -14.13
C GLN A 444 -1.64 -20.35 -15.29
N GLY A 445 -2.31 -20.49 -16.44
CA GLY A 445 -2.29 -19.52 -17.53
C GLY A 445 -1.01 -19.44 -18.37
N TRP A 446 0.02 -20.24 -18.08
CA TRP A 446 1.27 -20.26 -18.85
C TRP A 446 1.12 -21.01 -20.18
N SER A 447 1.79 -20.52 -21.23
CA SER A 447 1.95 -21.28 -22.48
C SER A 447 2.93 -22.45 -22.29
N HIS A 448 3.88 -22.29 -21.38
CA HIS A 448 4.81 -23.34 -20.97
C HIS A 448 5.13 -23.21 -19.48
N TYR A 449 5.01 -24.29 -18.72
CA TYR A 449 5.32 -24.32 -17.31
C TYR A 449 6.12 -25.58 -16.98
N ARG A 450 7.19 -25.45 -16.20
CA ARG A 450 8.03 -26.56 -15.73
C ARG A 450 8.51 -26.32 -14.30
N ASP A 451 8.36 -27.31 -13.45
CA ASP A 451 8.99 -27.37 -12.13
C ASP A 451 10.19 -28.34 -12.11
N PHE A 452 11.16 -28.01 -11.26
CA PHE A 452 12.43 -28.71 -11.14
C PHE A 452 12.67 -29.12 -9.69
N SER A 453 12.16 -30.30 -9.34
CA SER A 453 12.30 -30.85 -7.99
C SER A 453 13.76 -30.98 -7.56
N PRO A 454 14.15 -30.53 -6.34
CA PRO A 454 15.50 -30.67 -5.81
C PRO A 454 15.91 -32.13 -5.57
N VAL A 455 14.97 -33.08 -5.57
CA VAL A 455 15.24 -34.52 -5.41
C VAL A 455 15.35 -35.27 -6.73
N SER A 456 15.09 -34.62 -7.87
CA SER A 456 15.16 -35.25 -9.20
C SER A 456 16.59 -35.61 -9.66
N GLY A 457 17.62 -35.09 -8.98
CA GLY A 457 19.01 -35.19 -9.43
C GLY A 457 19.37 -34.20 -10.55
N ALA A 458 18.43 -33.38 -11.01
CA ALA A 458 18.71 -32.33 -11.99
C ALA A 458 19.74 -31.32 -11.46
N SER A 459 20.67 -30.93 -12.33
CA SER A 459 21.66 -29.89 -12.04
C SER A 459 20.96 -28.56 -11.72
N ARG A 460 21.54 -27.75 -10.83
CA ARG A 460 21.02 -26.42 -10.45
C ARG A 460 20.80 -25.49 -11.64
N ALA A 461 21.62 -25.65 -12.69
CA ALA A 461 21.54 -24.86 -13.92
C ALA A 461 20.41 -25.30 -14.88
N THR A 462 19.73 -26.42 -14.62
CA THR A 462 18.70 -26.97 -15.52
C THR A 462 17.54 -26.01 -15.81
N PRO A 463 16.95 -25.30 -14.82
CA PRO A 463 15.86 -24.35 -15.09
C PRO A 463 16.24 -23.27 -16.11
N LEU A 464 17.42 -22.65 -15.94
CA LEU A 464 17.92 -21.64 -16.88
C LEU A 464 18.24 -22.25 -18.25
N ARG A 465 18.82 -23.46 -18.31
CA ARG A 465 19.09 -24.14 -19.59
C ARG A 465 17.83 -24.48 -20.36
N GLU A 466 16.81 -25.01 -19.70
CA GLU A 466 15.54 -25.33 -20.35
C GLU A 466 14.78 -24.07 -20.77
N ALA A 467 14.83 -23.02 -19.95
CA ALA A 467 14.31 -21.70 -20.31
C ALA A 467 14.99 -21.14 -21.57
N MET A 468 16.33 -21.22 -21.65
CA MET A 468 17.10 -20.83 -22.84
C MET A 468 16.72 -21.67 -24.06
N ALA A 469 16.61 -23.00 -23.91
CA ALA A 469 16.22 -23.88 -25.02
C ALA A 469 14.81 -23.58 -25.53
N TRP A 470 13.85 -23.31 -24.64
CA TRP A 470 12.50 -22.88 -25.00
C TRP A 470 12.52 -21.54 -25.74
N LEU A 471 13.25 -20.56 -25.20
CA LEU A 471 13.37 -19.21 -25.76
C LEU A 471 14.02 -19.22 -27.16
N ASP A 472 15.13 -19.94 -27.32
CA ASP A 472 15.82 -20.11 -28.61
C ASP A 472 14.90 -20.74 -29.67
N ASN A 473 14.19 -21.81 -29.30
CA ASN A 473 13.25 -22.46 -30.20
C ASN A 473 12.09 -21.52 -30.61
N LEU A 474 11.59 -20.71 -29.68
CA LEU A 474 10.52 -19.76 -29.95
C LEU A 474 11.00 -18.64 -30.88
N LEU A 475 12.14 -18.00 -30.56
CA LEU A 475 12.72 -16.92 -31.37
C LEU A 475 13.10 -17.37 -32.78
N LYS A 476 13.45 -18.65 -32.98
CA LYS A 476 13.66 -19.24 -34.31
C LYS A 476 12.37 -19.40 -35.11
N LYS A 477 11.27 -19.76 -34.45
CA LYS A 477 10.00 -20.11 -35.10
C LYS A 477 9.08 -18.92 -35.34
N ASP A 478 8.98 -18.01 -34.38
CA ASP A 478 8.06 -16.88 -34.41
C ASP A 478 8.81 -15.62 -33.93
N LYS A 479 9.41 -14.92 -34.89
CA LYS A 479 10.25 -13.75 -34.63
C LYS A 479 9.46 -12.54 -34.18
N ASP A 480 8.15 -12.48 -34.42
CA ASP A 480 7.34 -11.29 -34.10
C ASP A 480 6.58 -11.45 -32.78
N ARG A 481 6.63 -12.65 -32.20
CA ARG A 481 6.05 -12.97 -30.90
C ARG A 481 6.69 -12.14 -29.78
N GLN A 482 5.87 -11.44 -29.00
CA GLN A 482 6.31 -10.91 -27.70
C GLN A 482 6.42 -12.04 -26.69
N ILE A 483 7.37 -11.95 -25.77
CA ILE A 483 7.71 -13.04 -24.84
C ILE A 483 7.70 -12.51 -23.42
N PHE A 484 7.09 -13.27 -22.51
CA PHE A 484 7.24 -13.11 -21.06
C PHE A 484 7.79 -14.41 -20.46
N LEU A 485 9.03 -14.35 -20.00
CA LEU A 485 9.75 -15.49 -19.43
C LEU A 485 10.08 -15.23 -17.96
N VAL A 486 9.65 -16.14 -17.10
CA VAL A 486 10.00 -16.15 -15.67
C VAL A 486 10.88 -17.36 -15.39
N VAL A 487 12.00 -17.13 -14.73
CA VAL A 487 12.85 -18.19 -14.18
C VAL A 487 12.96 -17.98 -12.69
N HIS A 488 12.23 -18.80 -11.92
CA HIS A 488 12.35 -18.85 -10.47
C HIS A 488 13.46 -19.85 -10.13
N ALA A 489 14.69 -19.36 -10.15
CA ALA A 489 15.89 -20.14 -9.95
C ALA A 489 16.09 -20.49 -8.47
N ARG A 490 16.88 -21.54 -8.21
CA ARG A 490 17.15 -21.98 -6.85
C ARG A 490 17.97 -20.93 -6.07
N GLY A 491 18.72 -20.06 -6.74
CA GLY A 491 19.34 -18.88 -6.16
C GLY A 491 20.49 -19.20 -5.20
N GLY A 492 20.39 -18.73 -3.95
CA GLY A 492 21.29 -19.13 -2.86
C GLY A 492 20.80 -20.34 -2.07
N HIS A 493 19.55 -20.77 -2.29
CA HIS A 493 18.86 -21.73 -1.45
C HIS A 493 19.45 -23.15 -1.51
N PRO A 494 19.52 -23.90 -0.40
CA PRO A 494 19.88 -25.32 -0.39
C PRO A 494 18.80 -26.21 -1.07
N PRO A 495 19.12 -27.48 -1.41
CA PRO A 495 20.42 -28.13 -1.26
C PRO A 495 21.47 -27.55 -2.22
N TRP A 496 22.70 -27.49 -1.74
CA TRP A 496 23.86 -27.05 -2.53
C TRP A 496 24.52 -28.26 -3.20
N VAL A 497 24.82 -28.11 -4.49
CA VAL A 497 25.39 -29.17 -5.32
C VAL A 497 26.76 -28.72 -5.77
N GLY A 498 27.75 -29.58 -5.59
CA GLY A 498 29.15 -29.37 -5.94
C GLY A 498 29.89 -30.71 -5.85
N SER A 499 31.11 -30.76 -6.40
CA SER A 499 32.03 -31.87 -6.23
C SER A 499 32.62 -31.89 -4.81
N ASP A 500 33.23 -33.01 -4.41
CA ASP A 500 33.93 -33.08 -3.12
C ASP A 500 35.06 -32.05 -3.05
N ASP A 501 35.73 -31.77 -4.17
CA ASP A 501 36.78 -30.76 -4.24
C ASP A 501 36.21 -29.34 -4.12
N ASP A 502 35.08 -29.04 -4.77
CA ASP A 502 34.38 -27.76 -4.60
C ASP A 502 34.06 -27.49 -3.12
N PHE A 503 33.70 -28.53 -2.35
CA PHE A 503 33.33 -28.39 -0.95
C PHE A 503 34.52 -28.39 0.03
N LYS A 504 35.64 -29.01 -0.31
CA LYS A 504 36.87 -28.99 0.52
C LYS A 504 37.45 -27.59 0.63
N ASP A 505 37.38 -26.81 -0.45
CA ASP A 505 37.99 -25.48 -0.51
C ASP A 505 37.10 -24.35 0.03
N LEU A 506 35.83 -24.63 0.35
CA LEU A 506 34.93 -23.64 0.94
C LEU A 506 35.34 -23.29 2.37
N PRO A 507 35.31 -22.00 2.76
CA PRO A 507 35.55 -21.61 4.13
C PRO A 507 34.42 -22.06 5.08
N PRO A 508 34.73 -22.27 6.37
CA PRO A 508 36.09 -22.42 6.88
C PRO A 508 36.69 -23.75 6.36
N LYS A 509 38.00 -23.76 6.05
CA LYS A 509 38.68 -24.90 5.41
C LYS A 509 38.57 -26.20 6.23
N GLU A 510 38.55 -26.08 7.54
CA GLU A 510 38.45 -27.21 8.48
C GLU A 510 37.08 -27.23 9.17
N TYR A 511 36.01 -27.02 8.39
CA TYR A 511 34.65 -27.02 8.92
C TYR A 511 34.26 -28.41 9.47
N VAL A 512 34.05 -28.49 10.79
CA VAL A 512 33.63 -29.71 11.50
C VAL A 512 32.14 -29.70 11.89
N GLY A 513 31.39 -28.67 11.47
CA GLY A 513 29.98 -28.53 11.78
C GLY A 513 29.05 -29.42 10.95
N PRO A 514 27.73 -29.39 11.22
CA PRO A 514 26.77 -30.33 10.63
C PRO A 514 26.37 -30.03 9.18
N LEU A 515 26.73 -28.87 8.63
CA LEU A 515 26.29 -28.45 7.29
C LEU A 515 27.01 -29.24 6.19
N THR A 516 26.23 -29.89 5.35
CA THR A 516 26.71 -30.51 4.10
C THR A 516 25.87 -29.99 2.93
N GLY A 517 26.44 -29.96 1.71
CA GLY A 517 25.74 -29.44 0.53
C GLY A 517 24.36 -30.06 0.33
N ARG A 518 24.31 -31.40 0.29
CA ARG A 518 23.07 -32.15 0.01
C ARG A 518 22.00 -32.06 1.11
N ARG A 519 22.41 -31.96 2.40
CA ARG A 519 21.46 -31.94 3.53
C ARG A 519 21.28 -30.55 4.14
N GLY A 520 21.84 -29.51 3.53
CA GLY A 520 21.83 -28.14 4.07
C GLY A 520 20.44 -27.66 4.48
N GLY A 521 19.43 -27.85 3.62
CA GLY A 521 18.05 -27.45 3.89
C GLY A 521 17.46 -28.13 5.13
N GLN A 522 17.66 -29.44 5.25
CA GLN A 522 17.20 -30.24 6.40
C GLN A 522 17.93 -29.87 7.70
N VAL A 523 19.24 -29.61 7.63
CA VAL A 523 20.03 -29.19 8.80
C VAL A 523 19.57 -27.82 9.28
N LEU A 524 19.40 -26.85 8.36
CA LEU A 524 18.91 -25.52 8.71
C LEU A 524 17.47 -25.56 9.23
N ALA A 525 16.60 -26.40 8.66
CA ALA A 525 15.24 -26.60 9.17
C ALA A 525 15.24 -27.11 10.62
N LYS A 526 16.10 -28.08 10.92
CA LYS A 526 16.25 -28.62 12.27
C LYS A 526 16.75 -27.56 13.26
N GLU A 527 17.69 -26.71 12.85
CA GLU A 527 18.17 -25.62 13.73
C GLU A 527 17.11 -24.52 13.90
N ARG A 528 16.30 -24.20 12.87
CA ARG A 528 15.14 -23.29 13.00
C ARG A 528 14.14 -23.75 14.06
N ASN A 529 13.88 -25.05 14.13
CA ASN A 529 12.88 -25.63 15.03
C ASN A 529 13.42 -25.93 16.45
N ARG A 530 14.69 -25.66 16.71
CA ARG A 530 15.33 -25.95 18.00
C ARG A 530 14.90 -24.91 19.06
N ARG A 531 14.26 -25.37 20.15
CA ARG A 531 13.83 -24.48 21.25
C ARG A 531 15.02 -23.91 22.07
N TYR A 532 14.78 -22.71 22.61
CA TYR A 532 15.59 -21.82 23.47
C TYR A 532 16.84 -22.39 24.20
N GLY A 533 17.95 -21.63 24.16
CA GLY A 533 19.11 -21.77 25.07
C GLY A 533 20.49 -21.91 24.42
N ARG A 534 20.60 -21.94 23.08
CA ARG A 534 21.87 -21.91 22.34
C ARG A 534 21.82 -20.86 21.23
N ALA A 535 22.98 -20.29 20.87
CA ALA A 535 23.10 -19.45 19.69
C ALA A 535 22.64 -20.24 18.46
N PRO A 536 21.76 -19.69 17.59
CA PRO A 536 21.07 -20.44 16.54
C PRO A 536 22.01 -21.10 15.54
N MET A 537 23.19 -20.53 15.32
CA MET A 537 24.28 -21.08 14.49
C MET A 537 25.62 -20.56 15.03
N THR A 538 26.69 -21.34 14.88
CA THR A 538 28.05 -20.86 15.18
C THR A 538 28.53 -19.88 14.10
N ALA A 539 29.56 -19.09 14.40
CA ALA A 539 30.17 -18.21 13.40
C ALA A 539 30.72 -19.02 12.20
N GLU A 540 31.29 -20.20 12.44
CA GLU A 540 31.75 -21.11 11.39
C GLU A 540 30.62 -21.62 10.51
N ASP A 541 29.47 -21.97 11.10
CA ASP A 541 28.29 -22.37 10.33
C ASP A 541 27.81 -21.24 9.40
N ARG A 542 27.85 -19.98 9.87
CA ARG A 542 27.46 -18.82 9.06
C ARG A 542 28.41 -18.60 7.89
N VAL A 543 29.72 -18.63 8.16
CA VAL A 543 30.75 -18.56 7.11
C VAL A 543 30.55 -19.70 6.10
N ARG A 544 30.22 -20.90 6.57
CA ARG A 544 29.98 -22.05 5.71
C ARG A 544 28.73 -21.89 4.83
N VAL A 545 27.62 -21.38 5.37
CA VAL A 545 26.42 -21.08 4.58
C VAL A 545 26.72 -20.01 3.53
N ASP A 546 27.37 -18.90 3.91
CA ASP A 546 27.75 -17.84 2.98
C ASP A 546 28.61 -18.39 1.82
N ALA A 547 29.59 -19.26 2.13
CA ALA A 547 30.43 -19.92 1.14
C ALA A 547 29.61 -20.77 0.15
N PHE A 548 28.66 -21.56 0.66
CA PHE A 548 27.77 -22.35 -0.20
C PHE A 548 26.87 -21.47 -1.07
N VAL A 549 26.35 -20.37 -0.53
CA VAL A 549 25.52 -19.40 -1.26
C VAL A 549 26.32 -18.76 -2.40
N ARG A 550 27.53 -18.29 -2.14
CA ARG A 550 28.41 -17.70 -3.18
C ARG A 550 28.76 -18.70 -4.27
N LEU A 551 29.04 -19.96 -3.90
CA LEU A 551 29.30 -21.03 -4.87
C LEU A 551 28.07 -21.28 -5.76
N ALA A 552 26.87 -21.35 -5.16
CA ALA A 552 25.62 -21.57 -5.87
C ALA A 552 25.28 -20.42 -6.83
N LEU A 553 25.39 -19.17 -6.36
CA LEU A 553 25.12 -17.98 -7.18
C LEU A 553 26.13 -17.82 -8.31
N ARG A 554 27.41 -18.14 -8.11
CA ARG A 554 28.42 -18.17 -9.19
C ARG A 554 28.02 -19.14 -10.31
N ALA A 555 27.51 -20.31 -9.97
CA ALA A 555 27.09 -21.30 -10.96
C ALA A 555 25.87 -20.83 -11.77
N GLU A 556 24.92 -20.14 -11.12
CA GLU A 556 23.75 -19.57 -11.81
C GLU A 556 24.11 -18.31 -12.61
N ASP A 557 25.06 -17.50 -12.16
CA ASP A 557 25.60 -16.34 -12.90
C ASP A 557 26.17 -16.76 -14.27
N ALA A 558 26.92 -17.87 -14.32
CA ALA A 558 27.43 -18.41 -15.59
C ALA A 558 26.31 -18.76 -16.58
N GLN A 559 25.15 -19.23 -16.10
CA GLN A 559 23.98 -19.50 -16.95
C GLN A 559 23.25 -18.22 -17.34
N LEU A 560 23.21 -17.22 -16.45
CA LEU A 560 22.70 -15.89 -16.77
C LEU A 560 23.51 -15.26 -17.91
N GLY A 561 24.83 -15.38 -17.89
CA GLY A 561 25.69 -14.94 -19.00
C GLY A 561 25.34 -15.61 -20.34
N GLN A 562 25.07 -16.92 -20.34
CA GLN A 562 24.63 -17.64 -21.54
C GLN A 562 23.25 -17.17 -22.03
N LEU A 563 22.32 -16.86 -21.12
CA LEU A 563 21.01 -16.34 -21.47
C LEU A 563 21.10 -14.95 -22.13
N VAL A 564 21.93 -14.06 -21.57
CA VAL A 564 22.20 -12.75 -22.16
C VAL A 564 22.83 -12.89 -23.54
N GLU A 565 23.80 -13.79 -23.68
CA GLU A 565 24.45 -14.03 -24.98
C GLU A 565 23.47 -14.59 -26.02
N LEU A 566 22.57 -15.49 -25.64
CA LEU A 566 21.49 -15.99 -26.50
C LEU A 566 20.57 -14.85 -26.98
N LEU A 567 20.19 -13.93 -26.08
CA LEU A 567 19.39 -12.75 -26.45
C LEU A 567 20.14 -11.82 -27.42
N ARG A 568 21.47 -11.69 -27.26
CA ARG A 568 22.33 -10.92 -28.18
C ARG A 568 22.45 -11.59 -29.55
N GLN A 569 22.62 -12.92 -29.59
CA GLN A 569 22.68 -13.70 -30.84
C GLN A 569 21.39 -13.58 -31.67
N HIS A 570 20.24 -13.59 -30.99
CA HIS A 570 18.93 -13.34 -31.63
C HIS A 570 18.64 -11.86 -31.91
N ARG A 571 19.56 -10.95 -31.56
CA ARG A 571 19.45 -9.49 -31.73
C ARG A 571 18.21 -8.90 -31.06
N VAL A 572 17.78 -9.49 -29.94
CA VAL A 572 16.62 -9.02 -29.17
C VAL A 572 17.02 -8.34 -27.86
N TRP A 573 18.29 -8.44 -27.44
CA TRP A 573 18.78 -7.84 -26.18
C TRP A 573 18.49 -6.33 -26.06
N SER A 574 18.61 -5.57 -27.15
CA SER A 574 18.26 -4.13 -27.15
C SER A 574 16.77 -3.87 -26.93
N SER A 575 15.90 -4.83 -27.21
CA SER A 575 14.45 -4.79 -27.01
C SER A 575 13.98 -5.65 -25.82
N THR A 576 14.89 -6.04 -24.93
CA THR A 576 14.60 -6.87 -23.76
C THR A 576 14.53 -6.02 -22.49
N LEU A 577 13.41 -6.13 -21.78
CA LEU A 577 13.33 -5.79 -20.35
C LEU A 577 13.86 -6.98 -19.56
N PHE A 578 15.02 -6.83 -18.93
CA PHE A 578 15.67 -7.90 -18.16
C PHE A 578 15.71 -7.52 -16.69
N MET A 579 15.15 -8.35 -15.83
CA MET A 579 15.00 -8.08 -14.40
C MET A 579 15.57 -9.22 -13.58
N VAL A 580 16.30 -8.87 -12.52
CA VAL A 580 16.84 -9.81 -11.53
C VAL A 580 16.39 -9.38 -10.14
N THR A 581 15.78 -10.28 -9.38
CA THR A 581 15.30 -10.02 -8.02
C THR A 581 15.36 -11.29 -7.15
N SER A 582 14.83 -11.20 -5.93
CA SER A 582 14.64 -12.31 -5.00
C SER A 582 13.16 -12.43 -4.63
N ASP A 583 12.71 -13.62 -4.24
CA ASP A 583 11.37 -13.83 -3.67
C ASP A 583 11.31 -13.27 -2.24
N ILE A 584 12.27 -13.66 -1.43
CA ILE A 584 12.57 -13.16 -0.08
C ILE A 584 14.10 -13.15 0.09
N ALA A 585 14.64 -12.45 1.07
CA ALA A 585 16.05 -12.59 1.43
C ALA A 585 16.24 -13.79 2.36
N MET A 586 17.44 -14.37 2.39
CA MET A 586 17.75 -15.49 3.30
C MET A 586 17.70 -15.12 4.79
N GLY A 587 17.62 -13.84 5.15
CA GLY A 587 17.72 -13.35 6.53
C GLY A 587 19.13 -12.89 6.90
N GLY A 588 19.23 -12.13 8.00
CA GLY A 588 20.46 -11.61 8.56
C GLY A 588 21.05 -12.49 9.67
N ASP A 589 22.13 -12.00 10.29
CA ASP A 589 22.91 -12.76 11.29
C ASP A 589 22.15 -13.07 12.58
N GLY A 590 21.03 -12.40 12.84
CA GLY A 590 20.17 -12.68 14.01
C GLY A 590 19.40 -14.00 13.92
N ARG A 591 19.27 -14.61 12.73
CA ARG A 591 18.42 -15.80 12.49
C ARG A 591 19.15 -16.94 11.80
N VAL A 592 18.49 -18.10 11.77
CA VAL A 592 18.87 -19.23 10.91
C VAL A 592 18.36 -18.93 9.49
N PRO A 593 19.20 -18.97 8.45
CA PRO A 593 18.79 -18.55 7.11
C PRO A 593 17.70 -19.41 6.46
N PHE A 594 17.10 -18.89 5.40
CA PHE A 594 16.12 -19.58 4.54
C PHE A 594 14.90 -20.11 5.31
N GLY A 595 14.40 -19.32 6.26
CA GLY A 595 13.12 -19.58 6.93
C GLY A 595 12.01 -18.80 6.25
N ASP A 596 10.98 -19.51 5.78
CA ASP A 596 9.70 -18.88 5.41
C ASP A 596 8.88 -18.60 6.66
N GLY A 597 8.07 -17.53 6.63
CA GLY A 597 7.07 -17.26 7.65
C GLY A 597 7.51 -16.25 8.71
N GLU A 598 7.14 -16.47 9.97
CA GLU A 598 7.42 -15.56 11.08
C GLU A 598 8.83 -15.79 11.68
N PRO A 599 9.52 -14.74 12.17
CA PRO A 599 9.08 -13.35 12.31
C PRO A 599 9.33 -12.49 11.04
N MET A 600 8.45 -11.51 10.82
CA MET A 600 8.58 -10.51 9.76
C MET A 600 9.66 -9.47 10.10
N GLY A 601 10.87 -9.66 9.58
CA GLY A 601 12.00 -8.73 9.74
C GLY A 601 12.45 -8.12 8.41
N GLU A 602 13.02 -6.91 8.47
CA GLU A 602 13.54 -6.21 7.28
C GLU A 602 14.71 -6.96 6.63
N ASP A 603 15.45 -7.76 7.40
CA ASP A 603 16.52 -8.63 6.89
C ASP A 603 16.04 -9.76 5.97
N VAL A 604 14.73 -10.05 5.97
CA VAL A 604 14.07 -10.97 5.03
C VAL A 604 13.29 -10.20 3.95
N LEU A 605 12.72 -9.05 4.29
CA LEU A 605 11.86 -8.28 3.39
C LEU A 605 12.64 -7.35 2.44
N GLU A 606 13.83 -6.88 2.80
CA GLU A 606 14.66 -6.07 1.90
C GLU A 606 15.38 -6.96 0.87
N ILE A 607 14.88 -6.94 -0.36
CA ILE A 607 15.35 -7.79 -1.45
C ILE A 607 16.01 -6.97 -2.57
N PRO A 608 16.90 -7.56 -3.38
CA PRO A 608 17.48 -6.90 -4.54
C PRO A 608 16.45 -6.73 -5.67
N LEU A 609 16.61 -5.69 -6.50
CA LEU A 609 15.93 -5.49 -7.77
C LEU A 609 16.87 -4.73 -8.72
N ILE A 610 17.32 -5.43 -9.76
CA ILE A 610 18.13 -4.89 -10.85
C ILE A 610 17.28 -4.94 -12.12
N VAL A 611 17.12 -3.80 -12.78
CA VAL A 611 16.27 -3.68 -13.99
C VAL A 611 17.07 -3.09 -15.13
N ARG A 612 17.26 -3.88 -16.18
CA ARG A 612 17.75 -3.41 -17.45
C ARG A 612 16.57 -3.10 -18.37
N PHE A 613 16.29 -1.82 -18.56
CA PHE A 613 15.31 -1.40 -19.55
C PHE A 613 15.83 -1.61 -20.99
N PRO A 614 14.95 -1.84 -21.97
CA PRO A 614 15.34 -1.91 -23.37
C PRO A 614 16.14 -0.67 -23.78
N GLY A 615 17.15 -0.85 -24.63
CA GLY A 615 18.07 0.22 -25.04
C GLY A 615 18.90 0.79 -23.90
N HIS A 616 19.17 0.00 -22.84
CA HIS A 616 19.98 0.37 -21.67
C HIS A 616 19.55 1.71 -21.04
N ARG A 617 18.25 2.04 -21.11
CA ARG A 617 17.75 3.32 -20.62
C ARG A 617 18.03 3.43 -19.13
N PHE A 618 18.64 4.55 -18.76
CA PHE A 618 19.06 4.86 -17.40
C PHE A 618 20.12 3.88 -16.83
N GLY A 619 20.80 3.11 -17.68
CA GLY A 619 21.84 2.17 -17.25
C GLY A 619 22.96 2.85 -16.45
N GLY A 620 23.46 2.15 -15.44
CA GLY A 620 24.47 2.64 -14.50
C GLY A 620 23.92 3.57 -13.41
N SER A 621 22.61 3.76 -13.32
CA SER A 621 21.97 4.59 -12.29
C SER A 621 21.45 3.79 -11.10
N ALA A 622 21.29 4.50 -9.98
CA ALA A 622 20.71 3.97 -8.75
C ALA A 622 19.45 4.75 -8.39
N VAL A 623 18.40 4.03 -7.98
CA VAL A 623 17.12 4.58 -7.58
C VAL A 623 16.84 4.24 -6.12
N HIS A 624 16.49 5.26 -5.34
CA HIS A 624 16.17 5.15 -3.91
C HIS A 624 14.68 5.39 -3.61
N VAL A 625 13.81 5.33 -4.63
CA VAL A 625 12.37 5.34 -4.43
C VAL A 625 11.94 3.95 -3.91
N PRO A 626 11.08 3.86 -2.86
CA PRO A 626 10.54 2.59 -2.39
C PRO A 626 9.83 1.84 -3.51
N THR A 627 10.08 0.55 -3.67
CA THR A 627 9.40 -0.30 -4.67
C THR A 627 9.00 -1.66 -4.11
N THR A 628 8.08 -2.35 -4.77
CA THR A 628 7.51 -3.65 -4.34
C THR A 628 7.36 -4.59 -5.52
N ALA A 629 7.07 -5.87 -5.25
CA ALA A 629 6.79 -6.86 -6.28
C ALA A 629 5.65 -6.46 -7.25
N MET A 630 4.66 -5.70 -6.77
CA MET A 630 3.56 -5.22 -7.61
C MET A 630 4.03 -4.19 -8.66
N ASP A 631 5.10 -3.43 -8.38
CA ASP A 631 5.69 -2.52 -9.36
C ASP A 631 6.31 -3.30 -10.54
N VAL A 632 6.96 -4.45 -10.26
CA VAL A 632 7.50 -5.37 -11.29
C VAL A 632 6.38 -5.92 -12.17
N ALA A 633 5.25 -6.30 -11.56
CA ALA A 633 4.09 -6.81 -12.27
C ALA A 633 3.50 -5.77 -13.23
N ARG A 634 3.28 -4.54 -12.75
CA ARG A 634 2.75 -3.44 -13.56
C ARG A 634 3.70 -3.08 -14.70
N THR A 635 4.99 -2.96 -14.41
CA THR A 635 6.03 -2.67 -15.41
C THR A 635 6.03 -3.72 -16.52
N THR A 636 5.91 -4.99 -16.15
CA THR A 636 5.86 -6.11 -17.11
C THR A 636 4.71 -5.95 -18.10
N LEU A 637 3.48 -5.69 -17.61
CA LEU A 637 2.31 -5.53 -18.49
C LEU A 637 2.47 -4.33 -19.41
N GLN A 638 2.82 -3.18 -18.86
CA GLN A 638 2.90 -1.96 -19.66
C GLN A 638 4.05 -1.99 -20.67
N SER A 639 5.19 -2.61 -20.33
CA SER A 639 6.27 -2.85 -21.31
C SER A 639 5.82 -3.74 -22.46
N LEU A 640 4.97 -4.73 -22.20
CA LEU A 640 4.36 -5.56 -23.25
C LEU A 640 3.22 -4.85 -24.01
N GLY A 641 2.89 -3.60 -23.66
CA GLY A 641 1.77 -2.87 -24.25
C GLY A 641 0.40 -3.38 -23.81
N LEU A 642 0.33 -4.01 -22.64
CA LEU A 642 -0.89 -4.51 -22.02
C LEU A 642 -1.37 -3.54 -20.94
N GLU A 643 -2.68 -3.29 -20.90
CA GLU A 643 -3.30 -2.45 -19.89
C GLU A 643 -3.40 -3.19 -18.54
N PRO A 644 -2.80 -2.67 -17.45
CA PRO A 644 -2.99 -3.22 -16.12
C PRO A 644 -4.45 -3.10 -15.68
N PRO A 645 -5.01 -4.08 -14.95
CA PRO A 645 -6.34 -3.93 -14.34
C PRO A 645 -6.39 -2.72 -13.40
N GLU A 646 -7.53 -2.04 -13.34
CA GLU A 646 -7.70 -0.86 -12.47
C GLU A 646 -7.38 -1.16 -11.00
N ALA A 647 -7.80 -2.33 -10.51
CA ALA A 647 -7.57 -2.76 -9.14
C ALA A 647 -6.14 -3.26 -8.85
N MET A 648 -5.29 -3.42 -9.88
CA MET A 648 -3.91 -3.86 -9.71
C MET A 648 -3.12 -2.79 -8.95
N GLU A 649 -2.29 -3.20 -7.99
CA GLU A 649 -1.45 -2.29 -7.23
C GLU A 649 -0.15 -1.98 -8.02
N GLY A 650 0.77 -1.25 -7.38
CA GLY A 650 2.09 -0.94 -7.96
C GLY A 650 2.10 0.23 -8.93
N ARG A 651 3.30 0.62 -9.34
CA ARG A 651 3.68 1.74 -10.20
C ARG A 651 4.67 1.24 -11.23
N ASP A 652 4.82 1.98 -12.32
CA ASP A 652 5.74 1.63 -13.38
C ASP A 652 7.19 1.96 -13.02
N LEU A 653 8.07 0.96 -13.04
CA LEU A 653 9.49 1.12 -12.72
C LEU A 653 10.23 1.95 -13.76
N PHE A 654 9.77 1.96 -15.02
CA PHE A 654 10.36 2.81 -16.06
C PHE A 654 10.13 4.29 -15.74
N GLU A 655 8.91 4.66 -15.38
CA GLU A 655 8.60 6.02 -14.91
C GLU A 655 9.35 6.36 -13.61
N ILE A 656 9.45 5.44 -12.66
CA ILE A 656 10.22 5.65 -11.42
C ILE A 656 11.70 5.93 -11.74
N ALA A 657 12.30 5.17 -12.66
CA ALA A 657 13.70 5.36 -13.05
C ALA A 657 13.92 6.65 -13.85
N ALA A 658 12.97 7.01 -14.74
CA ALA A 658 13.04 8.24 -15.50
C ALA A 658 12.88 9.48 -14.60
N HIS A 659 12.05 9.36 -13.56
CA HIS A 659 11.52 10.49 -12.81
C HIS A 659 11.46 10.22 -11.29
N PRO A 660 12.58 9.89 -10.62
CA PRO A 660 12.55 9.49 -9.22
C PRO A 660 11.95 10.56 -8.29
N GLY A 661 12.19 11.85 -8.56
CA GLY A 661 11.62 12.98 -7.80
C GLY A 661 10.10 13.16 -7.95
N ARG A 662 9.47 12.48 -8.92
CA ARG A 662 8.00 12.44 -9.09
C ARG A 662 7.34 11.49 -8.08
N PHE A 663 8.08 10.55 -7.51
CA PHE A 663 7.50 9.53 -6.65
C PHE A 663 7.81 9.85 -5.20
N ALA A 664 6.80 10.33 -4.47
CA ALA A 664 6.86 10.40 -3.02
C ALA A 664 7.13 9.03 -2.41
N GLN A 665 7.66 9.02 -1.19
CA GLN A 665 7.76 7.81 -0.38
C GLN A 665 6.35 7.23 -0.26
N ALA A 666 6.13 6.06 -0.82
CA ALA A 666 4.86 5.34 -0.70
C ALA A 666 4.99 4.32 0.45
N PRO A 667 3.94 4.12 1.26
CA PRO A 667 3.95 3.07 2.26
C PRO A 667 4.07 1.69 1.57
N GLN A 668 4.97 0.85 2.07
CA GLN A 668 5.17 -0.52 1.63
C GLN A 668 4.52 -1.47 2.64
N PHE A 669 3.49 -2.19 2.19
CA PHE A 669 2.74 -3.12 3.02
C PHE A 669 3.21 -4.55 2.79
N SER A 670 3.45 -5.28 3.88
CA SER A 670 3.75 -6.71 3.85
C SER A 670 2.88 -7.48 4.83
N MET A 671 2.59 -8.74 4.51
CA MET A 671 1.77 -9.60 5.36
C MET A 671 2.18 -11.08 5.26
N THR A 672 2.17 -11.76 6.40
CA THR A 672 2.41 -13.20 6.54
C THR A 672 1.50 -13.73 7.64
N GLY A 673 0.62 -14.67 7.32
CA GLY A 673 -0.45 -15.09 8.23
C GLY A 673 -1.28 -13.89 8.69
N ALA A 674 -1.35 -13.68 10.00
CA ALA A 674 -1.98 -12.51 10.62
C ALA A 674 -0.99 -11.36 10.92
N VAL A 675 0.32 -11.59 10.74
CA VAL A 675 1.36 -10.59 11.00
C VAL A 675 1.40 -9.60 9.85
N TYR A 676 1.48 -8.32 10.17
CA TYR A 676 1.65 -7.24 9.21
C TYR A 676 2.90 -6.43 9.49
N SER A 677 3.43 -5.83 8.44
CA SER A 677 4.54 -4.90 8.51
C SER A 677 4.37 -3.79 7.48
N THR A 678 4.27 -2.55 7.94
CA THR A 678 4.13 -1.36 7.08
C THR A 678 5.35 -0.47 7.27
N ARG A 679 6.07 -0.23 6.18
CA ARG A 679 7.21 0.69 6.16
C ARG A 679 6.85 1.95 5.39
N TRP A 680 7.20 3.11 5.93
CA TRP A 680 7.08 4.38 5.22
C TRP A 680 8.33 5.23 5.51
N GLY A 681 9.17 5.44 4.49
CA GLY A 681 10.51 5.99 4.69
C GLY A 681 11.32 5.16 5.70
N ASN A 682 11.81 5.82 6.75
CA ASN A 682 12.52 5.18 7.85
C ASN A 682 11.61 4.71 8.98
N TRP A 683 10.28 4.81 8.86
CA TRP A 683 9.37 4.41 9.92
C TRP A 683 8.77 3.05 9.63
N LEU A 684 8.75 2.19 10.64
CA LEU A 684 8.27 0.82 10.56
C LEU A 684 7.22 0.56 11.63
N LEU A 685 6.05 0.10 11.19
CA LEU A 685 4.97 -0.39 12.03
C LEU A 685 4.81 -1.90 11.86
N THR A 686 4.94 -2.67 12.94
CA THR A 686 4.77 -4.13 12.90
C THR A 686 3.81 -4.61 13.98
N GLY A 687 3.00 -5.63 13.69
CA GLY A 687 2.06 -6.13 14.67
C GLY A 687 1.33 -7.40 14.28
N VAL A 688 0.55 -7.91 15.24
CA VAL A 688 -0.38 -9.02 15.05
C VAL A 688 -1.72 -8.59 15.64
N PRO A 689 -2.78 -8.43 14.83
CA PRO A 689 -4.09 -8.05 15.32
C PRO A 689 -4.62 -9.02 16.38
N PRO A 690 -5.42 -8.58 17.36
CA PRO A 690 -5.82 -7.20 17.64
C PRO A 690 -4.86 -6.47 18.61
N ARG A 691 -3.59 -6.90 18.71
CA ARG A 691 -2.62 -6.33 19.65
C ARG A 691 -2.05 -5.01 19.13
N ALA A 692 -1.67 -4.14 20.06
CA ALA A 692 -0.98 -2.89 19.72
C ALA A 692 0.29 -3.16 18.90
N PRO A 693 0.52 -2.43 17.80
CA PRO A 693 1.74 -2.56 17.03
C PRO A 693 2.94 -1.96 17.76
N LYS A 694 4.13 -2.42 17.35
CA LYS A 694 5.39 -1.72 17.60
C LYS A 694 5.61 -0.69 16.51
N PHE A 695 6.13 0.47 16.87
CA PHE A 695 6.44 1.56 15.95
C PHE A 695 7.87 2.03 16.17
N CYS A 696 8.70 2.03 15.13
CA CYS A 696 10.13 2.27 15.27
C CYS A 696 10.67 3.08 14.09
N GLU A 697 11.71 3.88 14.35
CA GLU A 697 12.58 4.38 13.29
C GLU A 697 13.62 3.30 12.96
N VAL A 698 13.68 2.89 11.70
CA VAL A 698 14.59 1.89 11.15
C VAL A 698 15.45 2.49 10.06
N GLN A 699 16.76 2.25 10.14
CA GLN A 699 17.64 2.45 8.99
C GLN A 699 17.52 1.24 8.05
N PRO A 700 17.79 1.41 6.74
CA PRO A 700 17.87 0.29 5.82
C PRO A 700 18.77 -0.84 6.35
N GLY A 701 18.25 -2.07 6.35
CA GLY A 701 18.95 -3.26 6.82
C GLY A 701 19.08 -3.43 8.34
N LEU A 702 18.49 -2.56 9.17
CA LEU A 702 18.50 -2.68 10.63
C LEU A 702 17.13 -3.09 11.19
N GLU A 703 17.14 -3.84 12.29
CA GLU A 703 15.92 -4.23 13.01
C GLU A 703 15.41 -3.07 13.89
N CYS A 704 14.12 -3.15 14.27
CA CYS A 704 13.56 -2.27 15.27
C CYS A 704 14.21 -2.53 16.65
N THR A 705 14.97 -1.54 17.14
CA THR A 705 15.67 -1.60 18.43
C THR A 705 14.90 -0.93 19.57
N GLU A 706 14.16 0.15 19.27
CA GLU A 706 13.36 0.91 20.24
C GLU A 706 11.92 1.04 19.74
N ASP A 707 10.96 0.67 20.60
CA ASP A 707 9.53 0.92 20.34
C ASP A 707 9.17 2.34 20.78
N MET A 708 8.88 3.18 19.81
CA MET A 708 8.56 4.60 19.95
C MET A 708 7.04 4.85 19.93
N ALA A 709 6.19 3.82 19.85
CA ALA A 709 4.74 3.99 19.69
C ALA A 709 4.09 4.90 20.74
N ALA A 710 4.59 4.87 21.99
CA ALA A 710 4.06 5.72 23.06
C ALA A 710 4.59 7.17 22.99
N ARG A 711 5.80 7.38 22.45
CA ARG A 711 6.43 8.71 22.35
C ARG A 711 5.97 9.47 21.11
N GLU A 712 5.75 8.74 20.02
CA GLU A 712 5.33 9.25 18.70
C GLU A 712 3.92 8.74 18.36
N SER A 713 3.01 8.83 19.31
CA SER A 713 1.69 8.19 19.25
C SER A 713 0.83 8.64 18.08
N PHE A 714 0.91 9.91 17.68
CA PHE A 714 0.26 10.40 16.47
C PHE A 714 0.69 9.61 15.22
N PHE A 715 2.01 9.50 14.98
CA PHE A 715 2.54 8.82 13.79
C PHE A 715 2.28 7.32 13.82
N ALA A 716 2.40 6.68 14.99
CA ALA A 716 2.07 5.27 15.16
C ALA A 716 0.58 4.99 14.86
N SER A 717 -0.31 5.82 15.40
CA SER A 717 -1.77 5.73 15.17
C SER A 717 -2.12 5.94 13.70
N TRP A 718 -1.49 6.93 13.08
CA TRP A 718 -1.75 7.28 11.69
C TRP A 718 -1.28 6.16 10.75
N MET A 719 -0.07 5.63 10.96
CA MET A 719 0.42 4.49 10.17
C MET A 719 -0.44 3.24 10.37
N TRP A 720 -0.95 3.00 11.59
CA TRP A 720 -1.92 1.93 11.82
C TRP A 720 -3.18 2.10 10.97
N ARG A 721 -3.76 3.31 10.93
CA ARG A 721 -4.95 3.59 10.10
C ARG A 721 -4.66 3.44 8.61
N LEU A 722 -3.47 3.79 8.13
CA LEU A 722 -3.08 3.46 6.76
C LEU A 722 -3.08 1.96 6.48
N THR A 723 -2.46 1.17 7.37
CA THR A 723 -2.43 -0.29 7.24
C THR A 723 -3.84 -0.87 7.26
N PHE A 724 -4.69 -0.36 8.14
CA PHE A 724 -6.10 -0.71 8.22
C PHE A 724 -6.84 -0.42 6.90
N ASP A 725 -6.73 0.80 6.38
CA ASP A 725 -7.42 1.20 5.14
C ASP A 725 -6.94 0.38 3.93
N HIS A 726 -5.63 0.13 3.80
CA HIS A 726 -5.08 -0.74 2.76
C HIS A 726 -5.64 -2.16 2.85
N ARG A 727 -5.75 -2.70 4.08
CA ARG A 727 -6.33 -4.03 4.30
C ARG A 727 -7.80 -4.07 3.89
N GLN A 728 -8.59 -3.07 4.26
CA GLN A 728 -10.02 -2.98 3.92
C GLN A 728 -10.24 -2.82 2.41
N ALA A 729 -9.41 -2.02 1.73
CA ALA A 729 -9.46 -1.87 0.28
C ALA A 729 -9.16 -3.21 -0.43
N SER A 730 -8.13 -3.93 0.06
CA SER A 730 -7.72 -5.23 -0.49
C SER A 730 -8.81 -6.29 -0.44
N GLU A 731 -9.68 -6.28 0.58
CA GLU A 731 -10.79 -7.24 0.67
C GLU A 731 -11.87 -7.04 -0.39
N ARG A 732 -11.97 -5.83 -0.94
CA ARG A 732 -13.03 -5.44 -1.88
C ARG A 732 -12.63 -5.62 -3.35
N VAL A 733 -11.37 -5.94 -3.62
CA VAL A 733 -10.83 -6.12 -4.99
C VAL A 733 -11.61 -7.19 -5.77
N PHE A 734 -11.95 -8.30 -5.13
CA PHE A 734 -12.80 -9.34 -5.71
C PHE A 734 -14.12 -9.45 -4.96
N THR A 735 -15.22 -9.66 -5.70
CA THR A 735 -16.54 -9.94 -5.11
C THR A 735 -17.08 -11.27 -5.66
N PRO A 736 -17.30 -12.30 -4.81
CA PRO A 736 -16.83 -12.39 -3.42
C PRO A 736 -15.30 -12.36 -3.33
N SER A 737 -14.77 -11.96 -2.17
CA SER A 737 -13.33 -11.92 -1.90
C SER A 737 -12.70 -13.30 -2.13
N ALA A 738 -11.42 -13.32 -2.55
CA ALA A 738 -10.67 -14.57 -2.59
C ALA A 738 -10.57 -15.16 -1.18
N ILE A 739 -10.58 -16.50 -1.10
CA ILE A 739 -10.43 -17.24 0.14
C ILE A 739 -9.11 -18.01 0.12
N ARG A 740 -8.53 -18.26 1.30
CA ARG A 740 -7.34 -19.10 1.43
C ARG A 740 -7.67 -20.53 1.01
N GLU A 741 -6.93 -21.07 0.05
CA GLU A 741 -7.05 -22.46 -0.41
C GLU A 741 -5.83 -23.26 0.05
N PRO A 742 -5.98 -24.38 0.77
CA PRO A 742 -4.84 -25.21 1.15
C PRO A 742 -4.27 -25.94 -0.08
N ALA A 743 -2.95 -26.05 -0.16
CA ALA A 743 -2.28 -26.88 -1.15
C ALA A 743 -2.49 -28.37 -0.85
N THR A 744 -2.65 -29.18 -1.89
CA THR A 744 -2.63 -30.65 -1.79
C THR A 744 -1.29 -31.14 -2.32
N LEU A 745 -0.49 -31.76 -1.45
CA LEU A 745 0.89 -32.13 -1.77
C LEU A 745 0.95 -33.60 -2.19
N ASP A 746 1.47 -33.86 -3.39
CA ASP A 746 1.85 -35.20 -3.83
C ASP A 746 3.19 -35.64 -3.17
N PRO A 747 3.53 -36.94 -3.20
CA PRO A 747 4.74 -37.45 -2.56
C PRO A 747 6.05 -36.80 -3.04
N ASP A 748 6.15 -36.43 -4.32
CA ASP A 748 7.35 -35.81 -4.89
C ASP A 748 7.49 -34.37 -4.39
N THR A 749 6.38 -33.63 -4.30
CA THR A 749 6.35 -32.30 -3.69
C THR A 749 6.68 -32.33 -2.19
N VAL A 750 6.17 -33.33 -1.44
CA VAL A 750 6.55 -33.52 -0.03
C VAL A 750 8.05 -33.76 0.08
N ALA A 751 8.61 -34.68 -0.71
CA ALA A 751 10.05 -34.96 -0.70
C ALA A 751 10.89 -33.73 -1.08
N ALA A 752 10.43 -32.96 -2.08
CA ALA A 752 11.04 -31.71 -2.48
C ALA A 752 11.09 -30.70 -1.32
N LEU A 753 9.96 -30.44 -0.66
CA LEU A 753 9.86 -29.51 0.48
C LEU A 753 10.66 -29.99 1.70
N THR A 754 10.74 -31.29 1.96
CA THR A 754 11.57 -31.84 3.04
C THR A 754 13.06 -31.59 2.77
N VAL A 755 13.54 -31.83 1.56
CA VAL A 755 14.96 -31.57 1.21
C VAL A 755 15.27 -30.07 1.11
N TRP A 756 14.28 -29.28 0.69
CA TRP A 756 14.32 -27.83 0.73
C TRP A 756 14.47 -27.30 2.16
N GLY A 757 13.84 -27.97 3.13
CA GLY A 757 13.83 -27.56 4.53
C GLY A 757 12.58 -26.80 4.96
N SER A 758 11.50 -26.85 4.16
CA SER A 758 10.20 -26.24 4.49
C SER A 758 9.27 -27.20 5.25
N LEU A 759 9.50 -28.51 5.14
CA LEU A 759 8.78 -29.53 5.92
C LEU A 759 9.75 -30.35 6.78
N GLU A 760 9.34 -30.69 8.00
CA GLU A 760 10.07 -31.70 8.78
C GLU A 760 9.90 -33.09 8.15
N PRO A 761 10.94 -33.95 8.19
CA PRO A 761 10.74 -35.36 7.94
C PRO A 761 9.79 -35.92 8.99
N GLU A 762 8.79 -36.74 8.61
CA GLU A 762 7.96 -37.43 9.60
C GLU A 762 8.84 -38.13 10.64
N PRO A 763 8.51 -38.05 11.94
CA PRO A 763 9.22 -38.80 12.95
C PRO A 763 9.07 -40.28 12.59
N THR A 764 10.18 -40.90 12.21
CA THR A 764 10.25 -42.35 12.02
C THR A 764 9.75 -42.98 13.31
N LYS A 765 8.58 -43.64 13.26
CA LYS A 765 8.08 -44.47 14.35
C LYS A 765 9.18 -45.49 14.66
N ARG A 766 9.91 -45.27 15.75
CA ARG A 766 10.88 -46.23 16.29
C ARG A 766 10.16 -47.27 17.12
#